data_AF-A0A0S7BT22-F1
#
_entry.id   AF-A0A0S7BT22-F1
#
_cell.length_a   1.000
_cell.length_b   1.000
_cell.length_c   1.000
_cell.angle_alpha   90.00
_cell.angle_beta   90.00
_cell.angle_gamma   90.00
#
_symmetry.space_group_name_H-M   'P 1'
#
loop_
_entity.id
_entity.type
_entity.pdbx_description
1 polymer ?
#
loop_
_entity_poly.entity_id
_entity_poly.type
_entity_poly.pdbx_seq_one_letter_code
_entity_poly.pdbx_strand_id
1 'polypeptide(L)'
;MDQQKLRLLESYCIQEEAPACIAACPMHMDVRLLLRQLRDHDMDGAFKTYRKSIPFPSILSRICEEPCQKKCRLSEIGEGISIRALESFLFSRSNSSALPTMLPQKNKKVAFLGSGLDALAAAYDLRRKGYITKIYEPASSAGGFLKNVSETILPSQIIDDTCSLLIKMGIELNLSQHTTGSSALQIIDSGKFKIQDDEFICVYISGNLEINRIDQITRMTETSGIFGGTAAPESWIEQAADGRRAAISMDRYIQNVSMTASRSDEGSYETRLFTSLTSVPPSHTFIRNSQTIPDEDTAIQEAARCIQCTCMECAKGCEFIRHYEAYPRVYLRQVYNNVSICTGLRQKNNMINSCSVCGQCESVCPNKLNFHDVIRETRQTMVETKKMPPSAFDFALRDMIFSNSDAFMVAKSPEGHKVCSFVFFPGCQLSASNPAAVEKVYALLLEKFSDSTGLLLRCCGIIADWAGEKEKFQQARNELLQEVESLGNPELIVGCPGCMQTFRNFYPALKIRSLWTILDQMDIHSKQHETIQTFAIHDPCGARYQPEVQDAVRSLAKKIGIQLEELPLNRDQTSCCTYGGNAWNANRSLSDAAVDALAAENPHDYLTYCAMCRDFFLKRGKNAYHILDLFFDPERIISGKAMPRPDYSMRHENRSRLKKHLLKKYWSEEMNASAPYEKIKLFISEEVRSVLEERMILVEDLQQVLYQTLETGNRMVNAQTGHYLTHATPGHVTYWIEYLPKNDGYQIFTAYSHRMFIEEAN
;
A
#
# COMPACT_ATOMS: atom_id res chain seq x y z
N MET A 1 4.83 -2.18 19.02
CA MET A 1 3.79 -3.07 18.44
C MET A 1 4.04 -4.47 18.96
N ASP A 2 3.09 -5.05 19.69
CA ASP A 2 3.15 -6.45 20.10
C ASP A 2 2.64 -7.39 18.98
N GLN A 3 2.71 -8.70 19.23
CA GLN A 3 2.32 -9.71 18.25
C GLN A 3 0.80 -9.73 17.99
N GLN A 4 -0.03 -9.34 18.95
CA GLN A 4 -1.49 -9.30 18.78
C GLN A 4 -1.89 -8.13 17.86
N LYS A 5 -1.33 -6.94 18.10
CA LYS A 5 -1.49 -5.77 17.24
C LYS A 5 -0.99 -6.04 15.82
N LEU A 6 0.14 -6.75 15.67
CA LEU A 6 0.62 -7.16 14.34
C LEU A 6 -0.41 -8.04 13.60
N ARG A 7 -0.93 -9.10 14.24
CA ARG A 7 -1.92 -10.00 13.61
C ARG A 7 -3.18 -9.26 13.21
N LEU A 8 -3.65 -8.33 14.05
CA LEU A 8 -4.78 -7.47 13.72
C LEU A 8 -4.49 -6.63 12.47
N LEU A 9 -3.34 -5.95 12.41
CA LEU A 9 -2.93 -5.14 11.25
C LEU A 9 -2.78 -5.98 9.98
N GLU A 10 -2.21 -7.18 10.07
CA GLU A 10 -2.09 -8.11 8.93
C GLU A 10 -3.45 -8.52 8.37
N SER A 11 -4.48 -8.64 9.22
CA SER A 11 -5.82 -9.08 8.84
C SER A 11 -6.57 -8.10 7.92
N TYR A 12 -6.20 -6.82 7.90
CA TYR A 12 -6.78 -5.82 7.01
C TYR A 12 -6.28 -5.97 5.57
N CYS A 13 -5.01 -6.35 5.40
CA CYS A 13 -4.44 -6.56 4.08
C CYS A 13 -4.93 -7.88 3.51
N ILE A 14 -5.65 -7.81 2.39
CA ILE A 14 -6.34 -8.94 1.75
C ILE A 14 -5.63 -9.44 0.48
N GLN A 15 -4.40 -8.99 0.21
CA GLN A 15 -3.65 -9.37 -0.99
C GLN A 15 -3.38 -10.88 -1.10
N GLU A 16 -3.28 -11.56 0.05
CA GLU A 16 -3.06 -13.01 0.12
C GLU A 16 -4.37 -13.82 0.17
N GLU A 17 -5.54 -13.15 0.17
CA GLU A 17 -6.84 -13.84 0.10
C GLU A 17 -7.01 -14.52 -1.26
N ALA A 18 -7.71 -15.65 -1.28
CA ALA A 18 -7.94 -16.40 -2.51
C ALA A 18 -8.78 -15.58 -3.51
N PRO A 19 -8.42 -15.53 -4.80
CA PRO A 19 -9.31 -15.02 -5.84
C PRO A 19 -10.66 -15.73 -5.86
N ALA A 20 -11.71 -15.04 -6.32
CA ALA A 20 -13.08 -15.55 -6.33
C ALA A 20 -13.22 -16.89 -7.07
N CYS A 21 -12.46 -17.11 -8.16
CA CYS A 21 -12.44 -18.40 -8.87
C CYS A 21 -11.87 -19.55 -8.04
N ILE A 22 -10.91 -19.28 -7.15
CA ILE A 22 -10.29 -20.29 -6.27
C ILE A 22 -11.19 -20.54 -5.05
N ALA A 23 -11.75 -19.47 -4.47
CA ALA A 23 -12.65 -19.55 -3.32
C ALA A 23 -13.99 -20.23 -3.66
N ALA A 24 -14.51 -20.01 -4.87
CA ALA A 24 -15.74 -20.64 -5.37
C ALA A 24 -15.55 -22.09 -5.84
N CYS A 25 -14.31 -22.54 -6.05
CA CYS A 25 -14.04 -23.92 -6.38
C CYS A 25 -13.95 -24.71 -5.05
N PRO A 26 -14.84 -25.68 -4.79
CA PRO A 26 -14.79 -26.43 -3.53
C PRO A 26 -13.56 -27.35 -3.42
N MET A 27 -12.85 -27.53 -4.54
CA MET A 27 -11.57 -28.24 -4.62
C MET A 27 -10.35 -27.31 -4.57
N HIS A 28 -10.57 -25.99 -4.48
CA HIS A 28 -9.55 -24.94 -4.45
C HIS A 28 -8.47 -25.10 -5.52
N MET A 29 -8.90 -25.36 -6.76
CA MET A 29 -7.98 -25.35 -7.90
C MET A 29 -7.29 -23.98 -7.98
N ASP A 30 -5.97 -23.96 -8.18
CA ASP A 30 -5.24 -22.73 -8.46
C ASP A 30 -5.47 -22.28 -9.92
N VAL A 31 -6.69 -21.82 -10.18
CA VAL A 31 -7.13 -21.31 -11.48
C VAL A 31 -6.23 -20.16 -11.93
N ARG A 32 -5.78 -19.31 -10.99
CA ARG A 32 -4.94 -18.15 -11.30
C ARG A 32 -3.59 -18.57 -11.89
N LEU A 33 -2.94 -19.58 -11.30
CA LEU A 33 -1.70 -20.16 -11.82
C LEU A 33 -1.94 -20.89 -13.14
N LEU A 34 -3.00 -21.70 -13.24
CA LEU A 34 -3.36 -22.44 -14.46
C LEU A 34 -3.53 -21.51 -15.66
N LEU A 35 -4.29 -20.42 -15.51
CA LEU A 35 -4.54 -19.46 -16.58
C LEU A 35 -3.27 -18.68 -16.97
N ARG A 36 -2.39 -18.39 -15.99
CA ARG A 36 -1.09 -17.78 -16.27
C ARG A 36 -0.22 -18.70 -17.13
N GLN A 37 -0.13 -19.97 -16.76
CA GLN A 37 0.66 -20.96 -17.49
C GLN A 37 0.13 -21.16 -18.91
N LEU A 38 -1.18 -21.26 -19.09
CA LEU A 38 -1.81 -21.30 -20.43
C LEU A 38 -1.44 -20.09 -21.28
N ARG A 39 -1.58 -18.88 -20.73
CA ARG A 39 -1.22 -17.63 -21.42
C ARG A 39 0.27 -17.60 -21.79
N ASP A 40 1.13 -18.14 -20.93
CA ASP A 40 2.58 -18.15 -21.12
C ASP A 40 3.05 -19.39 -21.94
N HIS A 41 2.12 -20.10 -22.61
CA HIS A 41 2.34 -21.30 -23.44
C HIS A 41 2.89 -22.54 -22.70
N ASP A 42 2.80 -22.58 -21.36
CA ASP A 42 3.22 -23.70 -20.51
C ASP A 42 2.07 -24.71 -20.29
N MET A 43 1.77 -25.50 -21.31
CA MET A 43 0.66 -26.48 -21.29
C MET A 43 0.87 -27.60 -20.26
N ASP A 44 2.09 -28.12 -20.18
CA ASP A 44 2.45 -29.21 -19.27
C ASP A 44 2.38 -28.75 -17.81
N GLY A 45 2.88 -27.54 -17.53
CA GLY A 45 2.77 -26.93 -16.22
C GLY A 45 1.31 -26.64 -15.84
N ALA A 46 0.50 -26.12 -16.76
CA ALA A 46 -0.92 -25.89 -16.54
C ALA A 46 -1.67 -27.20 -16.22
N PHE A 47 -1.42 -28.27 -16.99
CA PHE A 47 -2.02 -29.58 -16.71
C PHE A 47 -1.54 -30.18 -15.38
N LYS A 48 -0.27 -29.99 -15.02
CA LYS A 48 0.27 -30.39 -13.72
C LYS A 48 -0.42 -29.64 -12.57
N THR A 49 -0.66 -28.34 -12.73
CA THR A 49 -1.43 -27.52 -11.77
C THR A 49 -2.86 -28.03 -11.64
N TYR A 50 -3.54 -28.33 -12.75
CA TYR A 50 -4.88 -28.90 -12.74
C TYR A 50 -4.94 -30.23 -11.97
N ARG A 51 -4.08 -31.18 -12.36
CA ARG A 51 -4.02 -32.53 -11.80
C ARG A 51 -3.60 -32.56 -10.32
N LYS A 52 -2.88 -31.54 -9.85
CA LYS A 52 -2.50 -31.41 -8.43
C LYS A 52 -3.72 -31.25 -7.53
N SER A 53 -4.70 -30.45 -7.95
CA SER A 53 -5.90 -30.13 -7.15
C SER A 53 -7.07 -31.06 -7.44
N ILE A 54 -7.28 -31.47 -8.69
CA ILE A 54 -8.51 -32.13 -9.12
C ILE A 54 -8.33 -33.65 -9.31
N PRO A 55 -9.12 -34.49 -8.63
CA PRO A 55 -9.19 -35.92 -8.90
C PRO A 55 -9.97 -36.15 -10.20
N PHE A 56 -9.59 -37.14 -10.99
CA PHE A 56 -10.29 -37.50 -12.24
C PHE A 56 -10.48 -36.33 -13.23
N PRO A 57 -9.39 -35.67 -13.69
CA PRO A 57 -9.44 -34.66 -14.74
C PRO A 57 -10.29 -35.04 -15.96
N SER A 58 -10.27 -36.31 -16.34
CA SER A 58 -11.03 -36.91 -17.45
C SER A 58 -12.56 -36.78 -17.31
N ILE A 59 -13.06 -36.85 -16.07
CA ILE A 59 -14.47 -36.76 -15.73
C ILE A 59 -14.86 -35.31 -15.44
N LEU A 60 -14.13 -34.66 -14.50
CA LEU A 60 -14.53 -33.34 -14.00
C LEU A 60 -14.41 -32.22 -15.05
N SER A 61 -13.48 -32.33 -16.01
CA SER A 61 -13.42 -31.37 -17.13
C SER A 61 -14.69 -31.38 -18.00
N ARG A 62 -15.55 -32.40 -17.90
CA ARG A 62 -16.76 -32.56 -18.72
C ARG A 62 -18.04 -32.21 -17.99
N ILE A 63 -18.13 -32.59 -16.71
CA ILE A 63 -19.38 -32.51 -15.94
C ILE A 63 -19.41 -31.41 -14.87
N CYS A 64 -18.27 -30.77 -14.58
CA CYS A 64 -18.19 -29.69 -13.59
C CYS A 64 -19.17 -28.54 -13.94
N GLU A 65 -19.84 -27.99 -12.93
CA GLU A 65 -20.80 -26.89 -13.02
C GLU A 65 -20.15 -25.51 -13.13
N GLU A 66 -18.82 -25.48 -13.08
CA GLU A 66 -17.97 -24.30 -13.28
C GLU A 66 -18.31 -23.11 -12.35
N PRO A 67 -18.38 -23.30 -11.01
CA PRO A 67 -18.67 -22.21 -10.08
C PRO A 67 -17.64 -21.08 -10.16
N CYS A 68 -16.41 -21.41 -10.54
CA CYS A 68 -15.31 -20.47 -10.74
C CYS A 68 -15.54 -19.48 -11.90
N GLN A 69 -16.22 -19.87 -12.99
CA GLN A 69 -16.60 -18.95 -14.06
C GLN A 69 -17.71 -18.01 -13.60
N LYS A 70 -18.73 -18.55 -12.92
CA LYS A 70 -19.87 -17.77 -12.41
C LYS A 70 -19.46 -16.69 -11.41
N LYS A 71 -18.42 -16.96 -10.61
CA LYS A 71 -17.85 -16.03 -9.62
C LYS A 71 -16.63 -15.26 -10.13
N CYS A 72 -16.28 -15.39 -11.40
CA CYS A 72 -15.15 -14.66 -11.97
C CYS A 72 -15.40 -13.16 -11.93
N ARG A 73 -14.42 -12.34 -11.50
CA ARG A 73 -14.59 -10.87 -11.45
C ARG A 73 -14.99 -10.25 -12.80
N LEU A 74 -14.60 -10.85 -13.92
CA LEU A 74 -14.98 -10.37 -15.25
C LEU A 74 -16.47 -10.50 -15.56
N SER A 75 -17.20 -11.40 -14.88
CA SER A 75 -18.65 -11.57 -15.10
C SER A 75 -19.48 -10.38 -14.61
N GLU A 76 -18.89 -9.46 -13.84
CA GLU A 76 -19.56 -8.23 -13.41
C GLU A 76 -19.64 -7.17 -14.51
N ILE A 77 -18.76 -7.25 -15.51
CA ILE A 77 -18.67 -6.26 -16.60
C ILE A 77 -18.74 -6.90 -18.00
N GLY A 78 -18.86 -8.22 -18.09
CA GLY A 78 -18.81 -9.00 -19.32
C GLY A 78 -19.02 -10.48 -19.01
N GLU A 79 -18.26 -11.35 -19.66
CA GLU A 79 -18.36 -12.80 -19.44
C GLU A 79 -17.21 -13.34 -18.60
N GLY A 80 -17.48 -14.30 -17.71
CA GLY A 80 -16.44 -15.03 -16.97
C GLY A 80 -15.58 -15.91 -17.88
N ILE A 81 -14.36 -16.22 -17.43
CA ILE A 81 -13.44 -17.10 -18.16
C ILE A 81 -13.97 -18.54 -18.16
N SER A 82 -14.02 -19.16 -19.34
CA SER A 82 -14.48 -20.55 -19.55
C SER A 82 -13.44 -21.59 -19.12
N ILE A 83 -13.15 -21.62 -17.82
CA ILE A 83 -12.18 -22.49 -17.14
C ILE A 83 -12.42 -23.97 -17.45
N ARG A 84 -13.66 -24.48 -17.45
CA ARG A 84 -13.94 -25.89 -17.75
C ARG A 84 -13.56 -26.28 -19.18
N ALA A 85 -13.75 -25.39 -20.14
CA ALA A 85 -13.33 -25.61 -21.53
C ALA A 85 -11.80 -25.68 -21.63
N LEU A 86 -11.09 -24.84 -20.86
CA LEU A 86 -9.63 -24.86 -20.77
C LEU A 86 -9.11 -26.14 -20.09
N GLU A 87 -9.79 -26.61 -19.04
CA GLU A 87 -9.50 -27.90 -18.40
C GLU A 87 -9.67 -29.07 -19.39
N SER A 88 -10.74 -29.06 -20.18
CA SER A 88 -11.00 -30.05 -21.23
C SER A 88 -9.91 -30.04 -22.30
N PHE A 89 -9.48 -28.86 -22.74
CA PHE A 89 -8.36 -28.70 -23.66
C PHE A 89 -7.06 -29.26 -23.11
N LEU A 90 -6.68 -28.88 -21.89
CA LEU A 90 -5.47 -29.38 -21.23
C LEU A 90 -5.48 -30.91 -21.11
N PHE A 91 -6.62 -31.50 -20.72
CA PHE A 91 -6.76 -32.94 -20.65
C PHE A 91 -6.62 -33.61 -22.02
N SER A 92 -7.24 -33.06 -23.06
CA SER A 92 -7.20 -33.62 -24.43
C SER A 92 -5.79 -33.73 -25.03
N ARG A 93 -4.87 -32.87 -24.60
CA ARG A 93 -3.46 -32.88 -25.01
C ARG A 93 -2.59 -33.80 -24.16
N SER A 94 -3.07 -34.15 -22.96
CA SER A 94 -2.28 -34.91 -22.02
C SER A 94 -2.28 -36.40 -22.40
N ASN A 95 -1.11 -36.96 -22.68
CA ASN A 95 -0.93 -38.42 -22.84
C ASN A 95 -0.68 -39.13 -21.49
N SER A 96 -1.08 -38.52 -20.37
CA SER A 96 -0.54 -38.87 -19.06
C SER A 96 -1.35 -39.97 -18.36
N SER A 97 -1.02 -41.23 -18.69
CA SER A 97 -1.36 -42.40 -17.87
C SER A 97 -0.51 -42.49 -16.59
N ALA A 98 0.29 -41.46 -16.27
CA ALA A 98 1.17 -41.45 -15.10
C ALA A 98 0.34 -41.64 -13.83
N LEU A 99 0.84 -42.42 -12.88
CA LEU A 99 0.19 -42.55 -11.58
C LEU A 99 0.52 -41.30 -10.72
N PRO A 100 -0.42 -40.83 -9.88
CA PRO A 100 -0.09 -39.79 -8.92
C PRO A 100 0.98 -40.29 -7.94
N THR A 101 1.74 -39.37 -7.35
CA THR A 101 2.64 -39.70 -6.24
C THR A 101 1.81 -40.23 -5.05
N MET A 102 2.21 -41.39 -4.53
CA MET A 102 1.60 -42.06 -3.39
C MET A 102 2.62 -42.22 -2.27
N LEU A 103 2.17 -42.09 -1.02
CA LEU A 103 2.98 -42.45 0.14
C LEU A 103 3.13 -43.99 0.24
N PRO A 104 4.17 -44.49 0.93
CA PRO A 104 4.32 -45.91 1.21
C PRO A 104 3.06 -46.52 1.81
N GLN A 105 2.73 -47.74 1.40
CA GLN A 105 1.54 -48.43 1.86
C GLN A 105 1.58 -48.69 3.38
N LYS A 106 0.47 -48.39 4.05
CA LYS A 106 0.21 -48.60 5.47
C LYS A 106 -0.51 -49.94 5.68
N ASN A 107 -0.39 -50.52 6.86
CA ASN A 107 -1.16 -51.69 7.29
C ASN A 107 -2.55 -51.30 7.84
N LYS A 108 -3.26 -50.39 7.15
CA LYS A 108 -4.55 -49.84 7.59
C LYS A 108 -5.54 -49.89 6.42
N LYS A 109 -6.63 -50.65 6.59
CA LYS A 109 -7.68 -50.88 5.59
C LYS A 109 -8.89 -49.97 5.81
N VAL A 110 -9.42 -49.42 4.73
CA VAL A 110 -10.65 -48.60 4.69
C VAL A 110 -11.57 -49.10 3.58
N ALA A 111 -12.88 -49.13 3.84
CA ALA A 111 -13.87 -49.61 2.89
C ALA A 111 -14.77 -48.48 2.38
N PHE A 112 -15.22 -48.61 1.14
CA PHE A 112 -16.20 -47.74 0.49
C PHE A 112 -17.36 -48.60 -0.01
N LEU A 113 -18.57 -48.28 0.43
CA LEU A 113 -19.80 -48.89 -0.06
C LEU A 113 -20.40 -47.97 -1.12
N GLY A 114 -20.43 -48.44 -2.36
CA GLY A 114 -20.78 -47.68 -3.55
C GLY A 114 -19.58 -47.02 -4.23
N SER A 115 -19.72 -46.78 -5.53
CA SER A 115 -18.69 -46.21 -6.41
C SER A 115 -19.09 -44.86 -7.03
N GLY A 116 -19.89 -44.06 -6.31
CA GLY A 116 -20.17 -42.67 -6.69
C GLY A 116 -18.91 -41.80 -6.71
N LEU A 117 -19.00 -40.63 -7.34
CA LEU A 117 -17.86 -39.71 -7.52
C LEU A 117 -17.21 -39.30 -6.18
N ASP A 118 -18.02 -39.17 -5.12
CA ASP A 118 -17.58 -38.91 -3.75
C ASP A 118 -16.72 -40.06 -3.18
N ALA A 119 -17.21 -41.29 -3.26
CA ALA A 119 -16.49 -42.48 -2.81
C ALA A 119 -15.20 -42.70 -3.63
N LEU A 120 -15.27 -42.53 -4.96
CA LEU A 120 -14.09 -42.62 -5.82
C LEU A 120 -13.05 -41.55 -5.44
N ALA A 121 -13.46 -40.30 -5.21
CA ALA A 121 -12.56 -39.21 -4.83
C ALA A 121 -11.94 -39.45 -3.45
N ALA A 122 -12.73 -39.92 -2.49
CA ALA A 122 -12.27 -40.27 -1.16
C ALA A 122 -11.26 -41.44 -1.18
N ALA A 123 -11.56 -42.49 -1.95
CA ALA A 123 -10.68 -43.63 -2.15
C ALA A 123 -9.37 -43.22 -2.83
N TYR A 124 -9.44 -42.36 -3.85
CA TYR A 124 -8.27 -41.80 -4.51
C TYR A 124 -7.34 -41.06 -3.54
N ASP A 125 -7.88 -40.15 -2.72
CA ASP A 125 -7.10 -39.36 -1.77
C ASP A 125 -6.55 -40.20 -0.60
N LEU A 126 -7.31 -41.16 -0.07
CA LEU A 126 -6.81 -42.08 0.96
C LEU A 126 -5.75 -43.05 0.41
N ARG A 127 -5.92 -43.54 -0.82
CA ARG A 127 -4.92 -44.40 -1.47
C ARG A 127 -3.59 -43.68 -1.62
N ARG A 128 -3.60 -42.40 -2.04
CA ARG A 128 -2.40 -41.55 -2.11
C ARG A 128 -1.72 -41.34 -0.76
N LYS A 129 -2.48 -41.38 0.34
CA LYS A 129 -1.95 -41.34 1.72
C LYS A 129 -1.45 -42.70 2.23
N GLY A 130 -1.42 -43.72 1.39
CA GLY A 130 -0.88 -45.05 1.67
C GLY A 130 -1.89 -46.04 2.26
N TYR A 131 -3.18 -45.68 2.41
CA TYR A 131 -4.18 -46.62 2.92
C TYR A 131 -4.48 -47.74 1.92
N ILE A 132 -4.88 -48.90 2.44
CA ILE A 132 -5.42 -49.99 1.63
C ILE A 132 -6.91 -49.72 1.46
N THR A 133 -7.33 -49.42 0.24
CA THR A 133 -8.69 -48.95 -0.08
C THR A 133 -9.44 -50.02 -0.86
N LYS A 134 -10.60 -50.44 -0.34
CA LYS A 134 -11.50 -51.39 -1.02
C LYS A 134 -12.85 -50.76 -1.29
N ILE A 135 -13.34 -50.88 -2.51
CA ILE A 135 -14.65 -50.39 -2.96
C ILE A 135 -15.56 -51.59 -3.21
N TYR A 136 -16.79 -51.54 -2.69
CA TYR A 136 -17.84 -52.54 -2.89
C TYR A 136 -19.00 -51.89 -3.62
N GLU A 137 -19.25 -52.31 -4.86
CA GLU A 137 -20.29 -51.78 -5.72
C GLU A 137 -21.33 -52.88 -6.02
N PRO A 138 -22.61 -52.68 -5.66
CA PRO A 138 -23.68 -53.62 -6.00
C PRO A 138 -23.89 -53.80 -7.51
N ALA A 139 -23.65 -52.77 -8.32
CA ALA A 139 -23.78 -52.86 -9.77
C ALA A 139 -22.66 -53.71 -10.40
N SER A 140 -22.90 -54.17 -11.63
CA SER A 140 -21.90 -54.87 -12.45
C SER A 140 -20.83 -53.94 -13.05
N SER A 141 -20.92 -52.63 -12.81
CA SER A 141 -19.95 -51.63 -13.24
C SER A 141 -19.86 -50.50 -12.23
N ALA A 142 -18.69 -49.86 -12.14
CA ALA A 142 -18.46 -48.74 -11.23
C ALA A 142 -18.88 -47.39 -11.83
N GLY A 143 -19.08 -46.39 -10.97
CA GLY A 143 -19.41 -45.01 -11.33
C GLY A 143 -20.72 -44.50 -10.75
N GLY A 144 -21.57 -45.39 -10.22
CA GLY A 144 -22.86 -45.03 -9.62
C GLY A 144 -23.66 -44.07 -10.51
N PHE A 145 -24.07 -42.92 -9.95
CA PHE A 145 -24.83 -41.89 -10.68
C PHE A 145 -24.10 -41.31 -11.91
N LEU A 146 -22.76 -41.41 -12.02
CA LEU A 146 -22.03 -40.95 -13.21
C LEU A 146 -22.50 -41.66 -14.48
N LYS A 147 -22.95 -42.92 -14.37
CA LYS A 147 -23.48 -43.71 -15.49
C LYS A 147 -24.84 -43.20 -16.00
N ASN A 148 -25.49 -42.28 -15.28
CA ASN A 148 -26.74 -41.65 -15.71
C ASN A 148 -26.50 -40.37 -16.53
N VAL A 149 -25.26 -39.88 -16.62
CA VAL A 149 -24.90 -38.74 -17.48
C VAL A 149 -24.97 -39.19 -18.94
N SER A 150 -25.42 -38.31 -19.84
CA SER A 150 -25.53 -38.63 -21.27
C SER A 150 -24.18 -39.04 -21.86
N GLU A 151 -24.17 -40.12 -22.66
CA GLU A 151 -22.97 -40.63 -23.37
C GLU A 151 -22.28 -39.58 -24.25
N THR A 152 -23.00 -38.55 -24.71
CA THR A 152 -22.41 -37.45 -25.48
C THR A 152 -21.58 -36.50 -24.61
N ILE A 153 -21.89 -36.38 -23.32
CA ILE A 153 -21.20 -35.50 -22.37
C ILE A 153 -20.09 -36.27 -21.66
N LEU A 154 -20.41 -37.45 -21.12
CA LEU A 154 -19.50 -38.31 -20.37
C LEU A 154 -19.63 -39.75 -20.89
N PRO A 155 -18.82 -40.15 -21.89
CA PRO A 155 -18.81 -41.51 -22.38
C PRO A 155 -18.51 -42.53 -21.27
N SER A 156 -19.23 -43.65 -21.23
CA SER A 156 -19.00 -44.70 -20.21
C SER A 156 -17.57 -45.20 -20.16
N GLN A 157 -16.87 -45.22 -21.31
CA GLN A 157 -15.46 -45.60 -21.42
C GLN A 157 -14.55 -44.72 -20.55
N ILE A 158 -14.85 -43.42 -20.41
CA ILE A 158 -14.04 -42.51 -19.59
C ILE A 158 -14.13 -42.88 -18.10
N ILE A 159 -15.32 -43.30 -17.66
CA ILE A 159 -15.55 -43.77 -16.29
C ILE A 159 -14.74 -45.06 -16.07
N ASP A 160 -14.78 -45.98 -17.03
CA ASP A 160 -14.10 -47.27 -16.95
C ASP A 160 -12.57 -47.12 -17.00
N ASP A 161 -12.04 -46.21 -17.82
CA ASP A 161 -10.61 -45.85 -17.87
C ASP A 161 -10.15 -45.23 -16.55
N THR A 162 -11.00 -44.38 -15.96
CA THR A 162 -10.74 -43.75 -14.65
C THR A 162 -10.72 -44.80 -13.54
N CYS A 163 -11.64 -45.77 -13.55
CA CYS A 163 -11.64 -46.90 -12.62
C CYS A 163 -10.42 -47.81 -12.83
N SER A 164 -10.01 -48.02 -14.08
CA SER A 164 -8.78 -48.76 -14.41
C SER A 164 -7.53 -48.09 -13.85
N LEU A 165 -7.48 -46.75 -13.85
CA LEU A 165 -6.41 -45.99 -13.19
C LEU A 165 -6.41 -46.23 -11.67
N LEU A 166 -7.57 -46.25 -11.02
CA LEU A 166 -7.68 -46.54 -9.59
C LEU A 166 -7.21 -47.96 -9.26
N ILE A 167 -7.55 -48.95 -10.08
CA ILE A 167 -7.04 -50.32 -9.94
C ILE A 167 -5.51 -50.34 -10.07
N LYS A 168 -4.95 -49.62 -11.05
CA LYS A 168 -3.48 -49.47 -11.20
C LYS A 168 -2.82 -48.77 -10.02
N MET A 169 -3.53 -47.90 -9.31
CA MET A 169 -3.06 -47.32 -8.06
C MET A 169 -3.04 -48.34 -6.91
N GLY A 170 -3.72 -49.49 -7.05
CA GLY A 170 -3.85 -50.53 -6.03
C GLY A 170 -5.13 -50.43 -5.21
N ILE A 171 -6.17 -49.78 -5.74
CA ILE A 171 -7.51 -49.81 -5.15
C ILE A 171 -8.21 -51.11 -5.57
N GLU A 172 -8.73 -51.86 -4.61
CA GLU A 172 -9.48 -53.09 -4.87
C GLU A 172 -10.95 -52.74 -5.18
N LEU A 173 -11.41 -53.02 -6.39
CA LEU A 173 -12.78 -52.75 -6.83
C LEU A 173 -13.58 -54.06 -6.91
N ASN A 174 -14.56 -54.23 -6.03
CA ASN A 174 -15.40 -55.41 -5.93
C ASN A 174 -16.80 -55.11 -6.47
N LEU A 175 -17.09 -55.56 -7.70
CA LEU A 175 -18.37 -55.36 -8.39
C LEU A 175 -19.36 -56.50 -8.10
N SER A 176 -20.65 -56.24 -8.33
CA SER A 176 -21.75 -57.20 -8.09
C SER A 176 -21.81 -57.72 -6.65
N GLN A 177 -21.37 -56.90 -5.70
CA GLN A 177 -21.42 -57.22 -4.28
C GLN A 177 -22.59 -56.46 -3.63
N HIS A 178 -23.68 -57.18 -3.34
CA HIS A 178 -24.82 -56.61 -2.63
C HIS A 178 -24.50 -56.42 -1.15
N THR A 179 -23.91 -55.28 -0.80
CA THR A 179 -23.77 -54.80 0.58
C THR A 179 -24.78 -53.67 0.82
N THR A 180 -26.01 -53.99 1.22
CA THR A 180 -27.07 -52.99 1.47
C THR A 180 -27.15 -52.55 2.94
N GLY A 181 -27.16 -51.23 3.15
CA GLY A 181 -27.89 -50.43 4.17
C GLY A 181 -27.78 -50.72 5.67
N SER A 182 -27.84 -51.97 6.10
CA SER A 182 -27.93 -52.36 7.52
C SER A 182 -27.57 -53.84 7.74
N SER A 183 -27.58 -54.67 6.69
CA SER A 183 -27.17 -56.09 6.73
C SER A 183 -25.67 -56.30 6.48
N ALA A 184 -24.94 -55.30 5.97
CA ALA A 184 -23.51 -55.38 5.68
C ALA A 184 -22.59 -55.05 6.87
N LEU A 185 -23.11 -54.41 7.92
CA LEU A 185 -22.34 -53.97 9.09
C LEU A 185 -22.63 -54.88 10.29
N GLN A 186 -22.10 -56.10 10.28
CA GLN A 186 -22.12 -56.95 11.47
C GLN A 186 -20.87 -56.74 12.32
N ILE A 187 -21.16 -56.23 13.53
CA ILE A 187 -20.40 -56.19 14.79
C ILE A 187 -19.50 -54.97 14.98
N ILE A 188 -20.13 -53.93 15.55
CA ILE A 188 -19.51 -52.95 16.45
C ILE A 188 -19.11 -53.70 17.73
N ASP A 189 -17.95 -54.34 17.69
CA ASP A 189 -17.23 -54.69 18.91
C ASP A 189 -15.74 -54.53 18.62
N SER A 190 -15.00 -53.85 19.50
CA SER A 190 -13.59 -53.41 19.33
C SER A 190 -13.27 -52.24 18.35
N GLY A 191 -14.27 -51.57 17.75
CA GLY A 191 -14.04 -50.35 16.93
C GLY A 191 -13.55 -50.60 15.50
N LYS A 192 -13.77 -51.80 14.96
CA LYS A 192 -13.50 -52.18 13.57
C LYS A 192 -14.79 -52.62 12.88
N PHE A 193 -14.82 -52.52 11.56
CA PHE A 193 -15.93 -52.94 10.71
C PHE A 193 -15.56 -54.19 9.92
N LYS A 194 -16.41 -55.21 9.91
CA LYS A 194 -16.21 -56.42 9.11
C LYS A 194 -17.09 -56.39 7.87
N ILE A 195 -16.47 -56.53 6.71
CA ILE A 195 -17.17 -56.73 5.42
C ILE A 195 -16.54 -57.97 4.79
N GLN A 196 -17.33 -59.03 4.62
CA GLN A 196 -16.83 -60.36 4.24
C GLN A 196 -15.73 -60.82 5.21
N ASP A 197 -14.56 -61.24 4.72
CA ASP A 197 -13.42 -61.73 5.52
C ASP A 197 -12.44 -60.62 5.94
N ASP A 198 -12.69 -59.36 5.58
CA ASP A 198 -11.80 -58.23 5.85
C ASP A 198 -12.26 -57.37 7.05
N GLU A 199 -11.29 -56.93 7.87
CA GLU A 199 -11.49 -55.92 8.91
C GLU A 199 -11.03 -54.53 8.44
N PHE A 200 -11.87 -53.53 8.65
CA PHE A 200 -11.67 -52.14 8.28
C PHE A 200 -11.69 -51.23 9.51
N ILE A 201 -10.90 -50.17 9.47
CA ILE A 201 -10.83 -49.19 10.56
C ILE A 201 -11.93 -48.13 10.43
N CYS A 202 -12.31 -47.80 9.20
CA CYS A 202 -13.45 -46.93 8.91
C CYS A 202 -14.09 -47.31 7.57
N VAL A 203 -15.36 -46.94 7.44
CA VAL A 203 -16.21 -47.22 6.28
C VAL A 203 -16.80 -45.90 5.76
N TYR A 204 -16.84 -45.74 4.45
CA TYR A 204 -17.54 -44.65 3.77
C TYR A 204 -18.74 -45.19 2.97
N ILE A 205 -19.87 -44.50 2.99
CA ILE A 205 -21.10 -44.92 2.32
C ILE A 205 -21.53 -43.85 1.30
N SER A 206 -21.60 -44.23 0.02
CA SER A 206 -22.01 -43.38 -1.11
C SER A 206 -23.53 -43.47 -1.34
N GLY A 207 -24.22 -42.31 -1.41
CA GLY A 207 -25.60 -42.12 -1.91
C GLY A 207 -26.74 -43.05 -1.44
N ASN A 208 -27.53 -42.63 -0.42
CA ASN A 208 -28.86 -43.13 0.06
C ASN A 208 -28.90 -44.49 0.82
N LEU A 209 -29.74 -44.77 1.83
CA LEU A 209 -31.10 -44.26 2.19
C LEU A 209 -31.52 -44.42 3.69
N GLU A 210 -30.66 -44.82 4.64
CA GLU A 210 -31.08 -45.10 6.06
C GLU A 210 -30.25 -44.40 7.15
N ILE A 211 -29.33 -43.49 6.78
CA ILE A 211 -28.44 -42.83 7.74
C ILE A 211 -29.01 -41.46 8.08
N ASN A 212 -29.75 -41.38 9.18
CA ASN A 212 -30.60 -40.24 9.49
C ASN A 212 -29.85 -38.92 9.79
N ARG A 213 -28.54 -38.93 10.10
CA ARG A 213 -27.73 -37.71 10.32
C ARG A 213 -26.26 -37.90 9.95
N ILE A 214 -25.77 -37.06 9.02
CA ILE A 214 -24.35 -36.92 8.67
C ILE A 214 -23.90 -35.51 9.06
N ASP A 215 -22.81 -35.42 9.81
CA ASP A 215 -22.21 -34.14 10.19
C ASP A 215 -21.62 -33.43 8.95
N GLN A 216 -21.97 -32.17 8.72
CA GLN A 216 -21.60 -31.45 7.50
C GLN A 216 -20.11 -31.13 7.39
N ILE A 217 -19.43 -31.01 8.55
CA ILE A 217 -18.01 -30.69 8.61
C ILE A 217 -17.20 -31.97 8.47
N THR A 218 -17.42 -32.95 9.33
CA THR A 218 -16.63 -34.18 9.40
C THR A 218 -17.09 -35.25 8.41
N ARG A 219 -18.31 -35.15 7.89
CA ARG A 219 -18.96 -36.22 7.08
C ARG A 219 -19.13 -37.53 7.85
N MET A 220 -18.97 -37.52 9.17
CA MET A 220 -19.18 -38.69 10.02
C MET A 220 -20.67 -38.84 10.33
N THR A 221 -21.12 -40.08 10.43
CA THR A 221 -22.47 -40.42 10.87
C THR A 221 -22.56 -40.41 12.41
N GLU A 222 -23.72 -40.69 12.96
CA GLU A 222 -23.87 -40.94 14.41
C GLU A 222 -23.06 -42.16 14.89
N THR A 223 -22.73 -43.08 13.98
CA THR A 223 -21.86 -44.22 14.27
C THR A 223 -20.40 -43.83 14.03
N SER A 224 -19.62 -43.77 15.11
CA SER A 224 -18.17 -43.49 15.08
C SER A 224 -17.45 -44.44 14.11
N GLY A 225 -16.63 -43.89 13.21
CA GLY A 225 -15.88 -44.65 12.20
C GLY A 225 -16.65 -44.91 10.90
N ILE A 226 -17.93 -44.54 10.83
CA ILE A 226 -18.71 -44.54 9.59
C ILE A 226 -18.87 -43.11 9.09
N PHE A 227 -18.52 -42.90 7.82
CA PHE A 227 -18.61 -41.64 7.10
C PHE A 227 -19.57 -41.78 5.90
N GLY A 228 -20.16 -40.68 5.45
CA GLY A 228 -21.16 -40.74 4.38
C GLY A 228 -21.12 -39.55 3.44
N GLY A 229 -21.57 -39.80 2.22
CA GLY A 229 -21.83 -38.81 1.18
C GLY A 229 -23.27 -38.30 1.20
N THR A 230 -23.54 -37.28 0.39
CA THR A 230 -24.88 -36.73 0.17
C THR A 230 -25.70 -37.62 -0.76
N ALA A 231 -27.03 -37.59 -0.60
CA ALA A 231 -27.96 -38.34 -1.45
C ALA A 231 -28.22 -37.60 -2.77
N ALA A 232 -27.90 -38.24 -3.90
CA ALA A 232 -28.01 -37.73 -5.28
C ALA A 232 -27.29 -36.39 -5.54
N PRO A 233 -26.54 -36.24 -6.64
CA PRO A 233 -25.76 -35.04 -6.86
C PRO A 233 -26.63 -33.85 -7.32
N GLU A 234 -26.69 -32.79 -6.53
CA GLU A 234 -27.08 -31.44 -7.01
C GLU A 234 -25.91 -30.74 -7.73
N SER A 235 -24.68 -31.16 -7.44
CA SER A 235 -23.43 -30.63 -8.00
C SER A 235 -22.33 -31.70 -7.97
N TRP A 236 -21.76 -32.04 -9.12
CA TRP A 236 -20.68 -33.01 -9.29
C TRP A 236 -19.40 -32.55 -8.63
N ILE A 237 -19.04 -31.26 -8.76
CA ILE A 237 -17.81 -30.75 -8.15
C ILE A 237 -17.88 -30.73 -6.62
N GLU A 238 -19.07 -30.46 -6.06
CA GLU A 238 -19.31 -30.56 -4.61
C GLU A 238 -19.29 -32.02 -4.15
N GLN A 239 -19.81 -32.97 -4.95
CA GLN A 239 -19.72 -34.39 -4.62
C GLN A 239 -18.25 -34.87 -4.54
N ALA A 240 -17.40 -34.46 -5.49
CA ALA A 240 -15.96 -34.74 -5.41
C ALA A 240 -15.30 -34.09 -4.18
N ALA A 241 -15.70 -32.86 -3.83
CA ALA A 241 -15.23 -32.16 -2.65
C ALA A 241 -15.66 -32.84 -1.33
N ASP A 242 -16.88 -33.37 -1.28
CA ASP A 242 -17.39 -34.15 -0.15
C ASP A 242 -16.59 -35.42 0.07
N GLY A 243 -16.22 -36.11 -1.01
CA GLY A 243 -15.30 -37.24 -0.97
C GLY A 243 -13.94 -36.85 -0.36
N ARG A 244 -13.35 -35.75 -0.81
CA ARG A 244 -12.08 -35.24 -0.25
C ARG A 244 -12.23 -34.84 1.23
N ARG A 245 -13.32 -34.15 1.58
CA ARG A 245 -13.63 -33.74 2.95
C ARG A 245 -13.73 -34.96 3.87
N ALA A 246 -14.40 -36.01 3.44
CA ALA A 246 -14.50 -37.29 4.14
C ALA A 246 -13.15 -37.99 4.26
N ALA A 247 -12.34 -38.03 3.20
CA ALA A 247 -10.99 -38.60 3.25
C ALA A 247 -10.08 -37.88 4.26
N ILE A 248 -10.18 -36.55 4.40
CA ILE A 248 -9.46 -35.80 5.43
C ILE A 248 -9.95 -36.22 6.82
N SER A 249 -11.26 -36.33 7.03
CA SER A 249 -11.83 -36.74 8.31
C SER A 249 -11.45 -38.18 8.69
N MET A 250 -11.55 -39.13 7.74
CA MET A 250 -11.15 -40.52 7.93
C MET A 250 -9.67 -40.62 8.30
N ASP A 251 -8.79 -39.88 7.62
CA ASP A 251 -7.36 -39.84 7.95
C ASP A 251 -7.10 -39.28 9.36
N ARG A 252 -7.79 -38.20 9.75
CA ARG A 252 -7.69 -37.60 11.09
C ARG A 252 -8.24 -38.52 12.18
N TYR A 253 -9.35 -39.19 11.91
CA TYR A 253 -9.95 -40.21 12.78
C TYR A 253 -8.97 -41.36 13.04
N ILE A 254 -8.37 -41.91 11.98
CA ILE A 254 -7.39 -43.00 12.04
C ILE A 254 -6.10 -42.59 12.79
N GLN A 255 -5.77 -41.30 12.79
CA GLN A 255 -4.62 -40.72 13.52
C GLN A 255 -4.97 -40.28 14.94
N ASN A 256 -6.25 -40.35 15.34
CA ASN A 256 -6.74 -39.89 16.64
C ASN A 256 -6.43 -38.39 16.91
N VAL A 257 -6.63 -37.55 15.91
CA VAL A 257 -6.51 -36.08 16.00
C VAL A 257 -7.85 -35.38 15.74
N SER A 258 -7.97 -34.10 16.11
CA SER A 258 -9.22 -33.35 15.96
C SER A 258 -9.70 -33.32 14.50
N MET A 259 -10.93 -33.80 14.27
CA MET A 259 -11.57 -33.76 12.96
C MET A 259 -12.12 -32.36 12.61
N THR A 260 -12.40 -31.52 13.59
CA THR A 260 -13.07 -30.21 13.41
C THR A 260 -12.11 -29.03 13.37
N ALA A 261 -10.85 -29.20 13.81
CA ALA A 261 -9.87 -28.12 13.82
C ALA A 261 -9.49 -27.66 12.39
N SER A 262 -9.42 -26.34 12.18
CA SER A 262 -8.97 -25.70 10.94
C SER A 262 -9.71 -26.19 9.68
N ARG A 263 -11.04 -26.15 9.74
CA ARG A 263 -11.96 -26.58 8.65
C ARG A 263 -12.73 -25.41 8.00
N SER A 264 -12.44 -24.16 8.37
CA SER A 264 -13.22 -22.98 7.97
C SER A 264 -13.20 -22.71 6.46
N ASP A 265 -12.13 -23.14 5.78
CA ASP A 265 -11.87 -22.81 4.38
C ASP A 265 -11.96 -24.07 3.50
N GLU A 266 -12.72 -25.09 3.92
CA GLU A 266 -12.97 -26.28 3.11
C GLU A 266 -14.26 -26.16 2.29
N GLY A 267 -14.16 -26.39 0.99
CA GLY A 267 -15.29 -26.24 0.08
C GLY A 267 -15.49 -24.77 -0.30
N SER A 268 -16.57 -24.47 -0.99
CA SER A 268 -16.80 -23.13 -1.53
C SER A 268 -17.00 -22.08 -0.42
N TYR A 269 -16.35 -20.92 -0.53
CA TYR A 269 -16.53 -19.80 0.39
C TYR A 269 -16.45 -18.44 -0.33
N GLU A 270 -17.01 -17.39 0.30
CA GLU A 270 -16.90 -16.03 -0.22
C GLU A 270 -15.56 -15.41 0.18
N THR A 271 -14.80 -14.96 -0.81
CA THR A 271 -13.51 -14.32 -0.57
C THR A 271 -13.66 -12.86 -0.17
N ARG A 272 -12.74 -12.39 0.67
CA ARG A 272 -12.57 -10.96 0.97
C ARG A 272 -11.73 -10.23 -0.06
N LEU A 273 -11.10 -10.93 -1.02
CA LEU A 273 -10.22 -10.32 -2.02
C LEU A 273 -10.98 -9.30 -2.86
N PHE A 274 -10.47 -8.07 -2.87
CA PHE A 274 -10.97 -6.97 -3.69
C PHE A 274 -10.06 -6.78 -4.90
N THR A 275 -10.65 -6.66 -6.09
CA THR A 275 -9.95 -6.27 -7.31
C THR A 275 -10.81 -5.25 -8.07
N SER A 276 -10.30 -4.04 -8.20
CA SER A 276 -10.96 -2.97 -8.97
C SER A 276 -11.07 -3.34 -10.45
N LEU A 277 -12.24 -3.11 -11.03
CA LEU A 277 -12.52 -3.29 -12.45
C LEU A 277 -12.54 -1.96 -13.24
N THR A 278 -12.26 -0.83 -12.58
CA THR A 278 -12.42 0.52 -13.15
C THR A 278 -11.62 0.72 -14.45
N SER A 279 -10.45 0.10 -14.55
CA SER A 279 -9.57 0.18 -15.73
C SER A 279 -9.57 -1.09 -16.59
N VAL A 280 -10.51 -2.01 -16.35
CA VAL A 280 -10.62 -3.28 -17.07
C VAL A 280 -11.74 -3.17 -18.10
N PRO A 281 -11.46 -3.32 -19.41
CA PRO A 281 -12.51 -3.28 -20.41
C PRO A 281 -13.40 -4.55 -20.33
N PRO A 282 -14.71 -4.44 -20.63
CA PRO A 282 -15.56 -5.59 -20.89
C PRO A 282 -14.93 -6.56 -21.91
N SER A 283 -15.05 -7.86 -21.69
CA SER A 283 -14.60 -8.88 -22.63
C SER A 283 -15.59 -10.04 -22.73
N HIS A 284 -15.62 -10.68 -23.89
CA HIS A 284 -16.44 -11.85 -24.19
C HIS A 284 -15.57 -13.09 -24.34
N THR A 285 -16.16 -14.27 -24.12
CA THR A 285 -15.48 -15.55 -24.28
C THR A 285 -15.12 -15.82 -25.73
N PHE A 286 -13.95 -16.41 -25.94
CA PHE A 286 -13.58 -16.98 -27.24
C PHE A 286 -14.21 -18.37 -27.45
N ILE A 287 -14.80 -18.95 -26.40
CA ILE A 287 -15.40 -20.29 -26.41
C ILE A 287 -16.89 -20.21 -26.76
N ARG A 288 -17.23 -20.49 -28.02
CA ARG A 288 -18.63 -20.44 -28.51
C ARG A 288 -19.51 -21.57 -27.97
N ASN A 289 -18.92 -22.74 -27.71
CA ASN A 289 -19.61 -23.90 -27.16
C ASN A 289 -18.76 -24.56 -26.08
N SER A 290 -19.23 -24.55 -24.84
CA SER A 290 -18.52 -25.10 -23.68
C SER A 290 -18.47 -26.64 -23.63
N GLN A 291 -19.12 -27.31 -24.57
CA GLN A 291 -19.04 -28.77 -24.77
C GLN A 291 -18.01 -29.16 -25.83
N THR A 292 -17.57 -28.23 -26.67
CA THR A 292 -16.50 -28.48 -27.65
C THR A 292 -15.14 -28.14 -27.06
N ILE A 293 -14.17 -29.02 -27.26
CA ILE A 293 -12.78 -28.78 -26.85
C ILE A 293 -12.22 -27.68 -27.76
N PRO A 294 -11.75 -26.54 -27.23
CA PRO A 294 -11.16 -25.49 -28.05
C PRO A 294 -9.81 -25.93 -28.63
N ASP A 295 -9.40 -25.32 -29.73
CA ASP A 295 -8.01 -25.38 -30.19
C ASP A 295 -7.07 -24.59 -29.28
N GLU A 296 -5.76 -24.75 -29.50
CA GLU A 296 -4.73 -24.16 -28.66
C GLU A 296 -4.74 -22.63 -28.68
N ASP A 297 -4.89 -22.01 -29.85
CA ASP A 297 -4.90 -20.56 -29.98
C ASP A 297 -6.11 -19.96 -29.24
N THR A 298 -7.29 -20.57 -29.41
CA THR A 298 -8.51 -20.18 -28.71
C THR A 298 -8.35 -20.34 -27.19
N ALA A 299 -7.74 -21.43 -26.72
CA ALA A 299 -7.50 -21.65 -25.30
C ALA A 299 -6.54 -20.61 -24.69
N ILE A 300 -5.48 -20.25 -25.41
CA ILE A 300 -4.51 -19.22 -25.00
C ILE A 300 -5.20 -17.85 -24.94
N GLN A 301 -5.98 -17.49 -25.96
CA GLN A 301 -6.72 -16.23 -26.01
C GLN A 301 -7.73 -16.11 -24.86
N GLU A 302 -8.46 -17.19 -24.59
CA GLU A 302 -9.41 -17.24 -23.47
C GLU A 302 -8.70 -17.12 -22.11
N ALA A 303 -7.56 -17.80 -21.93
CA ALA A 303 -6.76 -17.66 -20.71
C ALA A 303 -6.14 -16.26 -20.55
N ALA A 304 -5.76 -15.61 -21.65
CA ALA A 304 -5.17 -14.27 -21.68
C ALA A 304 -6.13 -13.18 -21.18
N ARG A 305 -7.45 -13.43 -21.18
CA ARG A 305 -8.44 -12.54 -20.56
C ARG A 305 -8.27 -12.39 -19.04
N CYS A 306 -7.59 -13.34 -18.38
CA CYS A 306 -7.38 -13.33 -16.95
C CYS A 306 -6.61 -12.10 -16.45
N ILE A 307 -7.29 -11.26 -15.65
CA ILE A 307 -6.69 -10.06 -15.04
C ILE A 307 -5.81 -10.36 -13.81
N GLN A 308 -5.58 -11.64 -13.48
CA GLN A 308 -4.75 -12.05 -12.34
C GLN A 308 -5.17 -11.34 -11.04
N CYS A 309 -6.43 -11.50 -10.64
CA CYS A 309 -7.05 -10.78 -9.52
C CYS A 309 -6.14 -10.69 -8.28
N THR A 310 -5.90 -9.45 -7.85
CA THR A 310 -5.10 -9.05 -6.69
C THR A 310 -5.68 -7.76 -6.09
N CYS A 311 -5.37 -7.48 -4.82
CA CYS A 311 -5.70 -6.23 -4.14
C CYS A 311 -4.44 -5.38 -4.00
N MET A 312 -4.21 -4.48 -4.96
CA MET A 312 -3.07 -3.55 -4.96
C MET A 312 -3.48 -2.07 -5.04
N GLU A 313 -4.68 -1.72 -4.56
CA GLU A 313 -5.18 -0.33 -4.55
C GLU A 313 -4.21 0.64 -3.88
N CYS A 314 -3.58 0.21 -2.77
CA CYS A 314 -2.58 1.00 -2.06
C CYS A 314 -1.32 1.31 -2.88
N ALA A 315 -1.03 0.57 -3.95
CA ALA A 315 0.13 0.80 -4.80
C ALA A 315 -0.15 1.75 -5.97
N LYS A 316 -1.43 1.96 -6.34
CA LYS A 316 -1.81 2.79 -7.51
C LYS A 316 -1.32 4.23 -7.39
N GLY A 317 -1.38 4.81 -6.19
CA GLY A 317 -0.93 6.18 -5.90
C GLY A 317 0.29 6.31 -4.99
N CYS A 318 0.90 5.19 -4.58
CA CYS A 318 1.96 5.19 -3.58
C CYS A 318 3.28 4.65 -4.14
N GLU A 319 4.19 5.55 -4.51
CA GLU A 319 5.51 5.18 -5.00
C GLU A 319 6.30 4.34 -4.00
N PHE A 320 6.10 4.57 -2.70
CA PHE A 320 6.73 3.75 -1.66
C PHE A 320 6.40 2.26 -1.81
N ILE A 321 5.14 1.91 -2.11
CA ILE A 321 4.74 0.51 -2.26
C ILE A 321 5.33 -0.08 -3.54
N ARG A 322 5.36 0.70 -4.63
CA ARG A 322 5.94 0.27 -5.93
C ARG A 322 7.45 0.06 -5.84
N HIS A 323 8.16 1.02 -5.25
CA HIS A 323 9.62 1.01 -5.13
C HIS A 323 10.17 -0.20 -4.36
N TYR A 324 9.46 -0.66 -3.32
CA TYR A 324 9.90 -1.80 -2.50
C TYR A 324 9.27 -3.15 -2.95
N GLU A 325 8.50 -3.16 -4.05
CA GLU A 325 8.02 -4.35 -4.77
C GLU A 325 7.29 -5.41 -3.92
N ALA A 326 6.61 -5.00 -2.87
CA ALA A 326 5.77 -5.86 -2.03
C ALA A 326 4.46 -5.15 -1.62
N TYR A 327 3.82 -5.64 -0.56
CA TYR A 327 2.49 -5.17 -0.12
C TYR A 327 2.41 -5.03 1.40
N PRO A 328 1.42 -4.28 1.94
CA PRO A 328 1.39 -3.88 3.34
C PRO A 328 1.55 -5.01 4.37
N ARG A 329 0.97 -6.20 4.16
CA ARG A 329 1.16 -7.35 5.07
C ARG A 329 2.63 -7.75 5.22
N VAL A 330 3.38 -7.78 4.12
CA VAL A 330 4.82 -8.05 4.14
C VAL A 330 5.58 -6.92 4.84
N TYR A 331 5.25 -5.67 4.55
CA TYR A 331 5.89 -4.53 5.20
C TYR A 331 5.63 -4.48 6.71
N LEU A 332 4.43 -4.82 7.17
CA LEU A 332 4.11 -4.95 8.59
C LEU A 332 5.05 -5.92 9.31
N ARG A 333 5.28 -7.10 8.72
CA ARG A 333 6.23 -8.10 9.24
C ARG A 333 7.66 -7.57 9.25
N GLN A 334 8.09 -6.92 8.16
CA GLN A 334 9.43 -6.34 8.05
C GLN A 334 9.66 -5.23 9.09
N VAL A 335 8.68 -4.36 9.30
CA VAL A 335 8.69 -3.31 10.32
C VAL A 335 8.77 -3.92 11.71
N TYR A 336 7.89 -4.87 12.03
CA TYR A 336 7.89 -5.59 13.32
C TYR A 336 9.25 -6.24 13.61
N ASN A 337 9.78 -7.00 12.65
CA ASN A 337 11.05 -7.69 12.81
C ASN A 337 12.19 -6.68 13.02
N ASN A 338 12.22 -5.57 12.27
CA ASN A 338 13.26 -4.55 12.40
C ASN A 338 13.28 -3.87 13.78
N VAL A 339 12.09 -3.68 14.39
CA VAL A 339 11.97 -3.12 15.75
C VAL A 339 12.36 -4.14 16.82
N SER A 340 11.94 -5.39 16.65
CA SER A 340 12.14 -6.49 17.61
C SER A 340 13.60 -6.96 17.71
N ILE A 341 14.44 -6.67 16.72
CA ILE A 341 15.88 -6.95 16.79
C ILE A 341 16.50 -6.21 17.99
N CYS A 342 17.06 -6.97 18.93
CA CYS A 342 17.78 -6.45 20.09
C CYS A 342 19.21 -6.01 19.73
N THR A 343 19.97 -6.89 19.07
CA THR A 343 21.37 -6.69 18.65
C THR A 343 21.53 -6.99 17.15
N GLY A 344 22.37 -6.23 16.44
CA GLY A 344 22.63 -6.42 15.01
C GLY A 344 22.22 -5.25 14.10
N LEU A 345 22.57 -5.37 12.82
CA LEU A 345 22.30 -4.35 11.79
C LEU A 345 20.81 -4.32 11.41
N ARG A 346 20.21 -3.12 11.43
CA ARG A 346 18.83 -2.90 11.01
C ARG A 346 18.77 -2.52 9.54
N GLN A 347 18.37 -3.48 8.71
CA GLN A 347 18.38 -3.33 7.25
C GLN A 347 17.17 -2.56 6.70
N LYS A 348 16.12 -2.33 7.52
CA LYS A 348 14.86 -1.71 7.05
C LYS A 348 14.64 -0.27 7.52
N ASN A 349 15.65 0.37 8.11
CA ASN A 349 15.56 1.77 8.56
C ASN A 349 15.25 2.72 7.40
N ASN A 350 15.94 2.56 6.26
CA ASN A 350 15.69 3.39 5.08
C ASN A 350 14.26 3.24 4.57
N MET A 351 13.74 2.01 4.52
CA MET A 351 12.35 1.73 4.14
C MET A 351 11.36 2.40 5.09
N ILE A 352 11.54 2.26 6.41
CA ILE A 352 10.67 2.91 7.40
C ILE A 352 10.68 4.44 7.22
N ASN A 353 11.84 5.03 6.94
CA ASN A 353 12.00 6.47 6.75
C ASN A 353 11.56 6.96 5.36
N SER A 354 11.39 6.07 4.39
CA SER A 354 10.93 6.39 3.03
C SER A 354 9.43 6.64 2.92
N CYS A 355 8.62 6.27 3.92
CA CYS A 355 7.18 6.51 3.90
C CYS A 355 6.85 7.97 4.26
N SER A 356 5.97 8.62 3.51
CA SER A 356 5.59 10.02 3.74
C SER A 356 4.53 10.21 4.82
N VAL A 357 4.06 9.13 5.43
CA VAL A 357 3.09 9.18 6.53
C VAL A 357 1.86 10.03 6.11
N CYS A 358 1.40 9.85 4.86
CA CYS A 358 0.43 10.75 4.22
C CYS A 358 -1.03 10.32 4.37
N GLY A 359 -1.27 9.13 4.93
CA GLY A 359 -2.61 8.56 5.15
C GLY A 359 -3.31 7.98 3.92
N GLN A 360 -2.72 8.07 2.72
CA GLN A 360 -3.38 7.56 1.49
C GLN A 360 -3.74 6.08 1.59
N CYS A 361 -2.87 5.27 2.21
CA CYS A 361 -3.09 3.85 2.44
C CYS A 361 -4.44 3.54 3.10
N GLU A 362 -4.91 4.38 4.03
CA GLU A 362 -6.18 4.18 4.72
C GLU A 362 -7.36 4.59 3.83
N SER A 363 -7.27 5.73 3.15
CA SER A 363 -8.34 6.21 2.26
C SER A 363 -8.61 5.20 1.13
N VAL A 364 -7.56 4.76 0.43
CA VAL A 364 -7.70 3.88 -0.76
C VAL A 364 -7.86 2.41 -0.41
N CYS A 365 -7.54 1.97 0.81
CA CYS A 365 -7.68 0.57 1.19
C CYS A 365 -9.17 0.22 1.39
N PRO A 366 -9.68 -0.84 0.73
CA PRO A 366 -11.06 -1.31 0.94
C PRO A 366 -11.36 -1.67 2.39
N ASN A 367 -10.34 -2.10 3.14
CA ASN A 367 -10.45 -2.47 4.56
C ASN A 367 -9.85 -1.43 5.51
N LYS A 368 -9.52 -0.22 5.04
CA LYS A 368 -9.00 0.86 5.89
C LYS A 368 -7.71 0.53 6.67
N LEU A 369 -6.77 -0.19 6.03
CA LEU A 369 -5.45 -0.40 6.62
C LEU A 369 -4.69 0.94 6.70
N ASN A 370 -4.52 1.44 7.92
CA ASN A 370 -3.76 2.65 8.20
C ASN A 370 -2.27 2.33 8.45
N PHE A 371 -1.48 2.36 7.38
CA PHE A 371 -0.02 2.21 7.44
C PHE A 371 0.70 3.50 7.91
N HIS A 372 0.02 4.65 7.90
CA HIS A 372 0.54 5.91 8.47
C HIS A 372 0.89 5.71 9.94
N ASP A 373 -0.05 5.24 10.75
CA ASP A 373 0.14 5.13 12.20
C ASP A 373 1.22 4.12 12.56
N VAL A 374 1.29 3.01 11.81
CA VAL A 374 2.32 1.98 11.99
C VAL A 374 3.71 2.59 11.82
N ILE A 375 3.95 3.33 10.74
CA ILE A 375 5.26 3.94 10.49
C ILE A 375 5.55 5.03 11.50
N ARG A 376 4.58 5.90 11.81
CA ARG A 376 4.74 6.99 12.77
C ARG A 376 5.12 6.47 14.15
N GLU A 377 4.35 5.53 14.71
CA GLU A 377 4.64 4.89 16.00
C GLU A 377 5.99 4.17 15.99
N THR A 378 6.33 3.52 14.87
CA THR A 378 7.61 2.82 14.74
C THR A 378 8.78 3.79 14.79
N ARG A 379 8.73 4.90 14.05
CA ARG A 379 9.77 5.93 14.08
C ARG A 379 9.97 6.45 15.49
N GLN A 380 8.89 6.80 16.17
CA GLN A 380 8.93 7.26 17.56
C GLN A 380 9.59 6.23 18.49
N THR A 381 9.12 4.98 18.44
CA THR A 381 9.66 3.89 19.26
C THR A 381 11.16 3.71 18.99
N MET A 382 11.58 3.77 17.73
CA MET A 382 12.97 3.55 17.36
C MET A 382 13.87 4.74 17.70
N VAL A 383 13.36 5.98 17.67
CA VAL A 383 14.10 7.16 18.16
C VAL A 383 14.27 7.07 19.68
N GLU A 384 13.19 6.84 20.44
CA GLU A 384 13.21 6.70 21.91
C GLU A 384 14.17 5.60 22.38
N THR A 385 14.19 4.47 21.67
CA THR A 385 15.07 3.34 22.00
C THR A 385 16.46 3.44 21.37
N LYS A 386 16.81 4.58 20.77
CA LYS A 386 18.11 4.84 20.09
C LYS A 386 18.46 3.82 19.00
N LYS A 387 17.43 3.24 18.37
CA LYS A 387 17.52 2.27 17.27
C LYS A 387 17.41 2.91 15.88
N MET A 388 16.83 4.12 15.81
CA MET A 388 16.77 4.92 14.58
C MET A 388 18.01 5.81 14.49
N PRO A 389 18.75 5.81 13.37
CA PRO A 389 19.83 6.76 13.16
C PRO A 389 19.27 8.19 13.18
N PRO A 390 19.89 9.14 13.91
CA PRO A 390 19.45 10.54 13.91
C PRO A 390 19.61 11.19 12.53
N SER A 391 20.31 10.53 11.60
CA SER A 391 20.66 11.09 10.30
C SER A 391 19.52 11.40 9.37
N ALA A 392 18.53 10.51 9.33
CA ALA A 392 17.62 10.44 8.20
C ALA A 392 16.81 11.73 8.01
N PHE A 393 16.57 12.47 9.10
CA PHE A 393 15.74 13.68 9.11
C PHE A 393 16.44 14.90 9.70
N ASP A 394 17.76 14.85 9.91
CA ASP A 394 18.54 15.91 10.54
C ASP A 394 18.37 17.27 9.86
N PHE A 395 18.46 17.30 8.52
CA PHE A 395 18.32 18.54 7.75
C PHE A 395 16.93 19.19 7.97
N ALA A 396 15.86 18.40 7.86
CA ALA A 396 14.50 18.89 8.11
C ALA A 396 14.30 19.38 9.56
N LEU A 397 14.87 18.66 10.55
CA LEU A 397 14.81 19.08 11.95
C LEU A 397 15.53 20.42 12.17
N ARG A 398 16.68 20.65 11.54
CA ARG A 398 17.39 21.93 11.61
C ARG A 398 16.61 23.07 10.95
N ASP A 399 15.98 22.83 9.79
CA ASP A 399 15.08 23.81 9.15
C ASP A 399 13.88 24.18 10.06
N MET A 400 13.33 23.20 10.78
CA MET A 400 12.27 23.43 11.77
C MET A 400 12.76 24.28 12.94
N ILE A 401 13.94 23.97 13.48
CA ILE A 401 14.56 24.72 14.59
C ILE A 401 14.81 26.17 14.16
N PHE A 402 15.41 26.39 12.98
CA PHE A 402 15.57 27.72 12.41
C PHE A 402 14.23 28.47 12.32
N SER A 403 13.19 27.80 11.83
CA SER A 403 11.84 28.38 11.70
C SER A 403 11.16 28.73 13.03
N ASN A 404 11.66 28.20 14.15
CA ASN A 404 11.16 28.52 15.49
C ASN A 404 12.12 29.43 16.27
N SER A 405 13.28 29.76 15.70
CA SER A 405 14.26 30.67 16.30
C SER A 405 13.91 32.14 16.05
N ASP A 406 14.62 33.04 16.72
CA ASP A 406 14.53 34.50 16.52
C ASP A 406 14.79 34.95 15.08
N ALA A 407 15.41 34.11 14.24
CA ALA A 407 15.63 34.43 12.83
C ALA A 407 14.34 34.57 12.02
N PHE A 408 13.25 33.90 12.43
CA PHE A 408 11.96 33.93 11.72
C PHE A 408 10.75 34.08 12.64
N MET A 409 10.82 33.60 13.89
CA MET A 409 9.67 33.56 14.78
C MET A 409 9.15 34.97 15.10
N VAL A 410 7.84 35.17 14.97
CA VAL A 410 7.11 36.40 15.34
C VAL A 410 5.79 36.01 15.97
N ALA A 411 5.44 36.62 17.11
CA ALA A 411 4.11 36.63 17.68
C ALA A 411 3.75 38.07 18.04
N LYS A 412 2.89 38.73 17.24
CA LYS A 412 2.54 40.14 17.44
C LYS A 412 1.05 40.40 17.25
N SER A 413 0.47 41.10 18.22
CA SER A 413 -0.84 41.77 18.08
C SER A 413 -0.68 43.04 17.23
N PRO A 414 -1.77 43.58 16.64
CA PRO A 414 -1.74 44.87 15.95
C PRO A 414 -1.15 45.99 16.82
N GLU A 415 -0.55 47.00 16.20
CA GLU A 415 0.09 48.10 16.91
C GLU A 415 -0.90 48.76 17.91
N GLY A 416 -0.42 49.08 19.11
CA GLY A 416 -1.25 49.61 20.19
C GLY A 416 -2.13 48.60 20.93
N HIS A 417 -2.18 47.33 20.50
CA HIS A 417 -3.00 46.29 21.13
C HIS A 417 -2.14 45.23 21.83
N LYS A 418 -2.61 44.74 22.99
CA LYS A 418 -1.97 43.62 23.70
C LYS A 418 -2.45 42.26 23.20
N VAL A 419 -3.72 42.17 22.79
CA VAL A 419 -4.36 40.93 22.36
C VAL A 419 -5.04 41.14 21.00
N CYS A 420 -5.35 40.04 20.32
CA CYS A 420 -6.04 40.05 19.03
C CYS A 420 -7.21 39.06 19.03
N SER A 421 -8.19 39.27 18.13
CA SER A 421 -9.31 38.32 17.95
C SER A 421 -8.97 37.23 16.94
N PHE A 422 -8.17 37.59 15.94
CA PHE A 422 -7.65 36.68 14.92
C PHE A 422 -6.13 36.77 14.87
N VAL A 423 -5.48 35.68 14.47
CA VAL A 423 -4.04 35.70 14.17
C VAL A 423 -3.79 34.96 12.86
N PHE A 424 -3.04 35.58 11.96
CA PHE A 424 -2.66 34.91 10.71
C PHE A 424 -1.44 34.01 10.93
N PHE A 425 -1.62 32.73 10.62
CA PHE A 425 -0.59 31.69 10.62
C PHE A 425 -0.34 31.19 9.18
N PRO A 426 0.60 31.80 8.42
CA PRO A 426 0.89 31.36 7.04
C PRO A 426 1.59 30.00 6.98
N GLY A 427 2.27 29.60 8.05
CA GLY A 427 3.18 28.46 8.08
C GLY A 427 4.57 28.79 7.55
N CYS A 428 5.55 27.98 7.95
CA CYS A 428 6.96 28.23 7.63
C CYS A 428 7.29 28.06 6.14
N GLN A 429 6.73 27.05 5.47
CA GLN A 429 7.09 26.74 4.08
C GLN A 429 6.46 27.69 3.06
N LEU A 430 5.26 28.22 3.31
CA LEU A 430 4.69 29.27 2.46
C LEU A 430 5.51 30.55 2.57
N SER A 431 5.93 30.91 3.78
CA SER A 431 6.82 32.06 4.05
C SER A 431 8.20 31.91 3.41
N ALA A 432 8.71 30.68 3.34
CA ALA A 432 9.97 30.37 2.68
C ALA A 432 9.88 30.39 1.14
N SER A 433 8.76 29.89 0.60
CA SER A 433 8.54 29.75 -0.84
C SER A 433 8.09 31.04 -1.52
N ASN A 434 7.14 31.75 -0.91
CA ASN A 434 6.54 32.96 -1.45
C ASN A 434 6.23 33.99 -0.33
N PRO A 435 7.25 34.70 0.19
CA PRO A 435 7.07 35.69 1.25
C PRO A 435 6.17 36.87 0.82
N ALA A 436 6.18 37.23 -0.47
CA ALA A 436 5.34 38.31 -0.98
C ALA A 436 3.84 37.97 -0.90
N ALA A 437 3.45 36.72 -1.20
CA ALA A 437 2.07 36.29 -1.02
C ALA A 437 1.65 36.33 0.46
N VAL A 438 2.53 35.97 1.39
CA VAL A 438 2.24 36.06 2.83
C VAL A 438 1.93 37.49 3.26
N GLU A 439 2.72 38.45 2.81
CA GLU A 439 2.46 39.87 3.08
C GLU A 439 1.12 40.33 2.49
N LYS A 440 0.84 40.00 1.22
CA LYS A 440 -0.42 40.37 0.57
C LYS A 440 -1.64 39.76 1.26
N VAL A 441 -1.56 38.50 1.70
CA VAL A 441 -2.62 37.88 2.50
C VAL A 441 -2.80 38.60 3.82
N TYR A 442 -1.70 38.91 4.53
CA TYR A 442 -1.80 39.59 5.81
C TYR A 442 -2.47 40.97 5.67
N ALA A 443 -2.10 41.73 4.64
CA ALA A 443 -2.76 43.00 4.30
C ALA A 443 -4.27 42.84 4.05
N LEU A 444 -4.68 41.84 3.24
CA LEU A 444 -6.10 41.57 3.01
C LEU A 444 -6.86 41.17 4.28
N LEU A 445 -6.22 40.43 5.18
CA LEU A 445 -6.85 40.04 6.45
C LEU A 445 -7.02 41.23 7.39
N LEU A 446 -6.05 42.16 7.41
CA LEU A 446 -6.17 43.43 8.14
C LEU A 446 -7.32 44.28 7.58
N GLU A 447 -7.50 44.34 6.26
CA GLU A 447 -8.64 45.03 5.64
C GLU A 447 -9.99 44.40 6.01
N LYS A 448 -10.08 43.05 6.00
CA LYS A 448 -11.34 42.33 6.25
C LYS A 448 -11.74 42.27 7.72
N PHE A 449 -10.78 42.11 8.63
CA PHE A 449 -11.03 41.88 10.06
C PHE A 449 -10.51 43.02 10.96
N SER A 450 -10.19 44.20 10.39
CA SER A 450 -9.70 45.41 11.06
C SER A 450 -8.47 45.20 11.99
N ASP A 451 -8.18 46.16 12.89
CA ASP A 451 -7.10 46.15 13.90
C ASP A 451 -7.18 45.00 14.94
N SER A 452 -7.91 43.93 14.62
CA SER A 452 -8.07 42.74 15.46
C SER A 452 -7.25 41.53 14.99
N THR A 453 -6.45 41.66 13.92
CA THR A 453 -5.68 40.56 13.32
C THR A 453 -4.17 40.65 13.58
N GLY A 454 -3.67 39.82 14.49
CA GLY A 454 -2.24 39.64 14.73
C GLY A 454 -1.53 38.79 13.68
N LEU A 455 -0.22 38.64 13.84
CA LEU A 455 0.63 37.81 12.99
C LEU A 455 1.41 36.80 13.84
N LEU A 456 1.41 35.53 13.41
CA LEU A 456 2.20 34.45 14.01
C LEU A 456 3.03 33.73 12.93
N LEU A 457 4.30 34.10 12.82
CA LEU A 457 5.27 33.43 11.97
C LEU A 457 6.04 32.41 12.78
N ARG A 458 5.90 31.12 12.48
CA ARG A 458 6.74 30.03 13.01
C ARG A 458 6.45 28.71 12.27
N CYS A 459 7.17 27.65 12.61
CA CYS A 459 6.77 26.28 12.26
C CYS A 459 5.76 25.72 13.28
N CYS A 460 4.83 24.88 12.81
CA CYS A 460 3.88 24.16 13.67
C CYS A 460 4.51 22.94 14.38
N GLY A 461 5.79 22.64 14.16
CA GLY A 461 6.52 21.56 14.82
C GLY A 461 6.34 20.17 14.19
N ILE A 462 5.48 20.01 13.18
CA ILE A 462 5.12 18.70 12.60
C ILE A 462 6.32 17.88 12.09
N ILE A 463 7.40 18.55 11.69
CA ILE A 463 8.65 17.93 11.22
C ILE A 463 9.25 17.00 12.28
N ALA A 464 9.18 17.39 13.56
CA ALA A 464 9.67 16.57 14.67
C ALA A 464 8.82 15.31 14.88
N ASP A 465 7.49 15.44 14.79
CA ASP A 465 6.58 14.30 14.88
C ASP A 465 6.83 13.28 13.75
N TRP A 466 6.95 13.77 12.51
CA TRP A 466 7.29 12.94 11.35
C TRP A 466 8.65 12.25 11.50
N ALA A 467 9.60 12.89 12.19
CA ALA A 467 10.91 12.32 12.48
C ALA A 467 10.91 11.29 13.62
N GLY A 468 9.82 11.19 14.38
CA GLY A 468 9.74 10.38 15.60
C GLY A 468 10.29 11.05 16.86
N GLU A 469 10.65 12.33 16.78
CA GLU A 469 11.29 13.11 17.85
C GLU A 469 10.23 13.70 18.81
N LYS A 470 9.64 12.85 19.67
CA LYS A 470 8.52 13.25 20.54
C LYS A 470 8.83 14.44 21.45
N GLU A 471 10.03 14.48 22.04
CA GLU A 471 10.43 15.55 22.95
C GLU A 471 10.52 16.90 22.22
N LYS A 472 11.20 16.94 21.07
CA LYS A 472 11.28 18.15 20.23
C LYS A 472 9.92 18.60 19.73
N PHE A 473 9.04 17.66 19.38
CA PHE A 473 7.67 17.98 18.99
C PHE A 473 6.91 18.61 20.16
N GLN A 474 6.97 17.99 21.35
CA GLN A 474 6.29 18.52 22.53
C GLN A 474 6.82 19.90 22.94
N GLN A 475 8.13 20.14 22.85
CA GLN A 475 8.72 21.44 23.07
C GLN A 475 8.14 22.48 22.11
N ALA A 476 8.18 22.22 20.80
CA ALA A 476 7.64 23.13 19.79
C ALA A 476 6.13 23.39 19.98
N ARG A 477 5.38 22.39 20.46
CA ARG A 477 3.95 22.53 20.80
C ARG A 477 3.74 23.47 21.98
N ASN A 478 4.49 23.29 23.07
CA ASN A 478 4.38 24.11 24.27
C ASN A 478 4.69 25.58 23.96
N GLU A 479 5.79 25.83 23.24
CA GLU A 479 6.16 27.17 22.79
C GLU A 479 5.07 27.78 21.91
N LEU A 480 4.48 27.02 20.97
CA LEU A 480 3.39 27.54 20.12
C LEU A 480 2.17 27.94 20.95
N LEU A 481 1.79 27.13 21.93
CA LEU A 481 0.66 27.44 22.81
C LEU A 481 0.95 28.69 23.66
N GLN A 482 2.17 28.85 24.15
CA GLN A 482 2.59 30.07 24.86
C GLN A 482 2.48 31.32 23.99
N GLU A 483 2.86 31.24 22.71
CA GLU A 483 2.71 32.38 21.80
C GLU A 483 1.24 32.67 21.43
N VAL A 484 0.40 31.65 21.34
CA VAL A 484 -1.04 31.88 21.12
C VAL A 484 -1.67 32.49 22.37
N GLU A 485 -1.26 32.05 23.56
CA GLU A 485 -1.71 32.61 24.83
C GLU A 485 -1.26 34.06 25.01
N SER A 486 -0.01 34.40 24.64
CA SER A 486 0.54 35.77 24.72
C SER A 486 -0.24 36.76 23.85
N LEU A 487 -0.89 36.27 22.79
CA LEU A 487 -1.76 37.04 21.89
C LEU A 487 -3.23 37.10 22.34
N GLY A 488 -3.58 36.51 23.49
CA GLY A 488 -4.93 36.50 24.04
C GLY A 488 -5.82 35.35 23.55
N ASN A 489 -5.24 34.23 23.13
CA ASN A 489 -5.94 33.06 22.60
C ASN A 489 -6.88 33.37 21.40
N PRO A 490 -6.38 34.03 20.35
CA PRO A 490 -7.14 34.36 19.14
C PRO A 490 -7.59 33.10 18.37
N GLU A 491 -8.53 33.27 17.44
CA GLU A 491 -8.77 32.28 16.39
C GLU A 491 -7.66 32.34 15.32
N LEU A 492 -7.05 31.20 15.01
CA LEU A 492 -5.95 31.11 14.04
C LEU A 492 -6.50 31.01 12.62
N ILE A 493 -6.14 31.96 11.76
CA ILE A 493 -6.36 31.88 10.31
C ILE A 493 -5.15 31.19 9.69
N VAL A 494 -5.32 29.99 9.16
CA VAL A 494 -4.19 29.14 8.75
C VAL A 494 -4.06 29.05 7.24
N GLY A 495 -2.88 29.41 6.72
CA GLY A 495 -2.58 29.45 5.28
C GLY A 495 -1.98 28.17 4.69
N CYS A 496 -1.70 27.15 5.50
CA CYS A 496 -1.03 25.92 5.08
C CYS A 496 -1.87 24.67 5.41
N PRO A 497 -2.20 23.80 4.42
CA PRO A 497 -2.93 22.56 4.67
C PRO A 497 -2.27 21.61 5.66
N GLY A 498 -0.93 21.51 5.65
CA GLY A 498 -0.19 20.69 6.60
C GLY A 498 -0.29 21.24 8.03
N CYS A 499 -0.26 22.55 8.20
CA CYS A 499 -0.46 23.19 9.51
C CYS A 499 -1.91 23.01 9.99
N MET A 500 -2.90 23.13 9.10
CA MET A 500 -4.31 22.85 9.41
C MET A 500 -4.50 21.44 9.94
N GLN A 501 -3.95 20.43 9.26
CA GLN A 501 -4.00 19.04 9.71
C GLN A 501 -3.32 18.87 11.07
N THR A 502 -2.15 19.49 11.25
CA THR A 502 -1.39 19.45 12.51
C THR A 502 -2.22 20.01 13.67
N PHE A 503 -2.85 21.17 13.48
CA PHE A 503 -3.66 21.79 14.53
C PHE A 503 -4.91 20.97 14.87
N ARG A 504 -5.60 20.41 13.88
CA ARG A 504 -6.75 19.51 14.14
C ARG A 504 -6.36 18.27 14.94
N ASN A 505 -5.23 17.65 14.60
CA ASN A 505 -4.83 16.38 15.19
C ASN A 505 -4.18 16.54 16.57
N PHE A 506 -3.44 17.62 16.79
CA PHE A 506 -2.59 17.77 17.99
C PHE A 506 -2.96 18.98 18.85
N TYR A 507 -3.86 19.86 18.43
CA TYR A 507 -4.20 21.08 19.17
C TYR A 507 -5.73 21.29 19.24
N PRO A 508 -6.48 20.33 19.81
CA PRO A 508 -7.95 20.36 19.79
C PRO A 508 -8.57 21.55 20.52
N ALA A 509 -7.81 22.22 21.40
CA ALA A 509 -8.27 23.42 22.11
C ALA A 509 -8.16 24.72 21.28
N LEU A 510 -7.36 24.74 20.20
CA LEU A 510 -7.19 25.92 19.37
C LEU A 510 -8.39 26.09 18.43
N LYS A 511 -8.92 27.30 18.37
CA LYS A 511 -9.89 27.69 17.34
C LYS A 511 -9.14 27.99 16.06
N ILE A 512 -9.49 27.32 14.97
CA ILE A 512 -8.82 27.48 13.68
C ILE A 512 -9.81 27.71 12.55
N ARG A 513 -9.39 28.51 11.56
CA ARG A 513 -10.12 28.78 10.33
C ARG A 513 -9.17 28.65 9.14
N SER A 514 -9.65 28.07 8.04
CA SER A 514 -8.86 27.96 6.82
C SER A 514 -8.78 29.31 6.11
N LEU A 515 -7.59 29.69 5.64
CA LEU A 515 -7.44 30.84 4.74
C LEU A 515 -8.30 30.69 3.49
N TRP A 516 -8.37 29.48 2.93
CA TRP A 516 -9.05 29.23 1.66
C TRP A 516 -10.55 29.49 1.73
N THR A 517 -11.20 29.11 2.82
CA THR A 517 -12.63 29.38 3.02
C THR A 517 -12.90 30.87 3.24
N ILE A 518 -11.96 31.60 3.86
CA ILE A 518 -12.07 33.05 4.03
C ILE A 518 -11.94 33.78 2.69
N LEU A 519 -10.94 33.42 1.88
CA LEU A 519 -10.70 34.02 0.57
C LEU A 519 -11.85 33.72 -0.39
N ASP A 520 -12.39 32.50 -0.36
CA ASP A 520 -13.55 32.14 -1.18
C ASP A 520 -14.79 32.97 -0.82
N GLN A 521 -14.93 33.42 0.43
CA GLN A 521 -16.02 34.31 0.85
C GLN A 521 -15.77 35.79 0.55
N MET A 522 -14.60 36.17 0.05
CA MET A 522 -14.33 37.56 -0.33
C MET A 522 -14.95 37.85 -1.70
N ASP A 523 -15.44 39.07 -1.88
CA ASP A 523 -15.87 39.55 -3.19
C ASP A 523 -14.61 39.87 -4.00
N ILE A 524 -14.32 39.01 -4.97
CA ILE A 524 -13.14 39.15 -5.82
C ILE A 524 -13.63 39.75 -7.12
N HIS A 525 -13.31 41.02 -7.36
CA HIS A 525 -13.51 41.65 -8.65
C HIS A 525 -12.54 41.02 -9.68
N SER A 526 -12.89 39.84 -10.20
CA SER A 526 -12.13 39.27 -11.31
C SER A 526 -12.46 40.06 -12.57
N LYS A 527 -11.42 40.63 -13.20
CA LYS A 527 -11.53 40.98 -14.61
C LYS A 527 -11.78 39.67 -15.34
N GLN A 528 -12.95 39.52 -15.96
CA GLN A 528 -13.19 38.38 -16.83
C GLN A 528 -12.12 38.40 -17.93
N HIS A 529 -11.25 37.40 -17.91
CA HIS A 529 -10.29 37.20 -18.98
C HIS A 529 -10.96 36.36 -20.07
N GLU A 530 -10.84 36.77 -21.33
CA GLU A 530 -11.42 36.06 -22.48
C GLU A 530 -10.81 34.66 -22.69
N THR A 531 -9.56 34.45 -22.23
CA THR A 531 -8.85 33.17 -22.29
C THR A 531 -9.00 32.38 -21.01
N ILE A 532 -9.70 31.24 -21.10
CA ILE A 532 -9.79 30.22 -20.05
C ILE A 532 -8.62 29.26 -20.22
N GLN A 533 -7.66 29.29 -19.29
CA GLN A 533 -6.59 28.27 -19.22
C GLN A 533 -7.04 27.09 -18.36
N THR A 534 -6.77 25.88 -18.81
CA THR A 534 -7.05 24.64 -18.06
C THR A 534 -5.82 24.22 -17.26
N PHE A 535 -6.02 23.98 -15.96
CA PHE A 535 -5.02 23.45 -15.04
C PHE A 535 -5.48 22.12 -14.45
N ALA A 536 -4.56 21.22 -14.18
CA ALA A 536 -4.86 20.03 -13.36
C ALA A 536 -4.70 20.38 -11.87
N ILE A 537 -5.72 20.09 -11.05
CA ILE A 537 -5.65 20.35 -9.61
C ILE A 537 -4.96 19.20 -8.87
N HIS A 538 -3.92 19.53 -8.11
CA HIS A 538 -3.27 18.62 -7.17
C HIS A 538 -3.62 19.00 -5.73
N ASP A 539 -4.51 18.23 -5.12
CA ASP A 539 -4.80 18.33 -3.69
C ASP A 539 -3.61 17.86 -2.86
N PRO A 540 -3.08 18.65 -1.91
CA PRO A 540 -2.03 18.22 -1.01
C PRO A 540 -2.56 17.25 0.04
N CYS A 541 -1.72 16.29 0.45
CA CYS A 541 -2.11 15.28 1.44
C CYS A 541 -2.54 15.85 2.80
N GLY A 542 -2.11 17.07 3.16
CA GLY A 542 -2.58 17.76 4.37
C GLY A 542 -4.06 18.13 4.33
N ALA A 543 -4.66 18.24 3.14
CA ALA A 543 -6.07 18.56 2.95
C ALA A 543 -6.96 17.32 2.73
N ARG A 544 -6.42 16.10 2.83
CA ARG A 544 -7.11 14.84 2.49
C ARG A 544 -8.50 14.71 3.11
N TYR A 545 -8.64 15.09 4.38
CA TYR A 545 -9.88 15.01 5.15
C TYR A 545 -10.48 16.39 5.43
N GLN A 546 -10.36 17.31 4.47
CA GLN A 546 -10.83 18.70 4.57
C GLN A 546 -11.65 19.07 3.32
N PRO A 547 -12.83 18.46 3.09
CA PRO A 547 -13.65 18.74 1.90
C PRO A 547 -13.99 20.23 1.77
N GLU A 548 -14.22 20.92 2.87
CA GLU A 548 -14.50 22.37 2.90
C GLU A 548 -13.34 23.21 2.34
N VAL A 549 -12.10 22.75 2.55
CA VAL A 549 -10.90 23.40 1.98
C VAL A 549 -10.76 23.07 0.50
N GLN A 550 -10.94 21.79 0.15
CA GLN A 550 -10.87 21.29 -1.22
C GLN A 550 -11.89 22.00 -2.13
N ASP A 551 -13.11 22.22 -1.63
CA ASP A 551 -14.19 22.89 -2.35
C ASP A 551 -13.94 24.40 -2.46
N ALA A 552 -13.48 25.05 -1.39
CA ALA A 552 -13.15 26.47 -1.40
C ALA A 552 -12.04 26.81 -2.41
N VAL A 553 -11.01 25.96 -2.54
CA VAL A 553 -9.94 26.14 -3.53
C VAL A 553 -10.48 26.03 -4.97
N ARG A 554 -11.36 25.06 -5.23
CA ARG A 554 -11.98 24.89 -6.56
C ARG A 554 -12.89 26.07 -6.91
N SER A 555 -13.68 26.54 -5.95
CA SER A 555 -14.52 27.73 -6.09
C SER A 555 -13.66 28.98 -6.35
N LEU A 556 -12.57 29.16 -5.61
CA LEU A 556 -11.64 30.26 -5.78
C LEU A 556 -10.97 30.24 -7.17
N ALA A 557 -10.52 29.07 -7.64
CA ALA A 557 -9.96 28.91 -8.98
C ALA A 557 -10.97 29.33 -10.07
N LYS A 558 -12.23 28.90 -9.94
CA LYS A 558 -13.31 29.31 -10.85
C LYS A 558 -13.52 30.84 -10.84
N LYS A 559 -13.49 31.47 -9.66
CA LYS A 559 -13.66 32.93 -9.51
C LYS A 559 -12.57 33.74 -10.20
N ILE A 560 -11.34 33.24 -10.22
CA ILE A 560 -10.20 33.88 -10.91
C ILE A 560 -10.04 33.43 -12.37
N GLY A 561 -11.05 32.77 -12.96
CA GLY A 561 -11.11 32.46 -14.39
C GLY A 561 -10.36 31.19 -14.81
N ILE A 562 -10.07 30.28 -13.89
CA ILE A 562 -9.36 29.03 -14.17
C ILE A 562 -10.35 27.89 -14.37
N GLN A 563 -10.14 27.11 -15.44
CA GLN A 563 -10.78 25.81 -15.60
C GLN A 563 -9.92 24.73 -14.95
N LEU A 564 -10.54 23.84 -14.17
CA LEU A 564 -9.84 22.76 -13.48
C LEU A 564 -10.18 21.41 -14.09
N GLU A 565 -9.15 20.58 -14.22
CA GLU A 565 -9.25 19.14 -14.45
C GLU A 565 -8.79 18.40 -13.20
N GLU A 566 -9.53 17.37 -12.80
CA GLU A 566 -9.18 16.55 -11.64
C GLU A 566 -8.17 15.47 -12.02
N LEU A 567 -7.12 15.31 -11.21
CA LEU A 567 -6.22 14.16 -11.34
C LEU A 567 -6.98 12.85 -11.03
N PRO A 568 -6.53 11.70 -11.58
CA PRO A 568 -7.20 10.41 -11.33
C PRO A 568 -7.33 10.07 -9.84
N LEU A 569 -6.30 10.39 -9.06
CA LEU A 569 -6.30 10.32 -7.61
C LEU A 569 -6.34 11.75 -7.05
N ASN A 570 -7.53 12.21 -6.70
CA ASN A 570 -7.78 13.56 -6.19
C ASN A 570 -8.35 13.51 -4.75
N ARG A 571 -8.57 14.68 -4.15
CA ARG A 571 -9.23 14.85 -2.85
C ARG A 571 -8.65 13.92 -1.77
N ASP A 572 -9.48 13.05 -1.19
CA ASP A 572 -9.09 12.16 -0.12
C ASP A 572 -8.20 10.99 -0.60
N GLN A 573 -8.13 10.74 -1.90
CA GLN A 573 -7.29 9.71 -2.51
C GLN A 573 -5.97 10.25 -3.07
N THR A 574 -5.73 11.56 -3.01
CA THR A 574 -4.55 12.22 -3.59
C THR A 574 -3.22 11.54 -3.24
N SER A 575 -2.32 11.47 -4.21
CA SER A 575 -0.97 10.93 -4.06
C SER A 575 -0.03 11.95 -3.42
N CYS A 576 1.05 11.49 -2.76
CA CYS A 576 1.93 12.37 -1.99
C CYS A 576 3.15 12.84 -2.79
N CYS A 577 3.49 14.13 -2.73
CA CYS A 577 4.73 14.69 -3.28
C CYS A 577 6.00 14.32 -2.48
N THR A 578 5.86 13.51 -1.42
CA THR A 578 6.92 13.03 -0.51
C THR A 578 7.58 14.05 0.43
N TYR A 579 7.19 15.32 0.37
CA TYR A 579 7.60 16.30 1.38
C TYR A 579 7.12 15.90 2.79
N GLY A 580 5.85 15.48 2.88
CA GLY A 580 5.26 14.97 4.12
C GLY A 580 6.02 13.78 4.66
N GLY A 581 6.07 13.64 5.99
CA GLY A 581 6.78 12.54 6.64
C GLY A 581 8.31 12.60 6.49
N ASN A 582 8.87 13.70 5.98
CA ASN A 582 10.29 13.90 5.70
C ASN A 582 10.92 12.86 4.75
N ALA A 583 10.11 12.10 4.00
CA ALA A 583 10.58 10.95 3.21
C ALA A 583 11.69 11.30 2.21
N TRP A 584 11.61 12.49 1.63
CA TRP A 584 12.60 13.01 0.68
C TRP A 584 14.01 13.18 1.28
N ASN A 585 14.15 13.39 2.60
CA ASN A 585 15.46 13.47 3.26
C ASN A 585 16.10 12.08 3.41
N ALA A 586 15.27 11.05 3.55
CA ALA A 586 15.73 9.68 3.77
C ALA A 586 16.00 8.94 2.47
N ASN A 587 15.15 9.11 1.46
CA ASN A 587 15.25 8.40 0.18
C ASN A 587 14.88 9.32 -0.99
N ARG A 588 15.90 10.01 -1.51
CA ARG A 588 15.74 10.97 -2.60
C ARG A 588 15.35 10.33 -3.93
N SER A 589 15.92 9.18 -4.29
CA SER A 589 15.56 8.49 -5.54
C SER A 589 14.07 8.11 -5.58
N LEU A 590 13.52 7.65 -4.45
CA LEU A 590 12.09 7.35 -4.34
C LEU A 590 11.25 8.63 -4.41
N SER A 591 11.70 9.70 -3.74
CA SER A 591 11.05 11.00 -3.77
C SER A 591 10.97 11.58 -5.18
N ASP A 592 12.08 11.55 -5.92
CA ASP A 592 12.16 12.03 -7.30
C ASP A 592 11.23 11.18 -8.20
N ALA A 593 11.26 9.85 -8.09
CA ALA A 593 10.37 8.95 -8.83
C ALA A 593 8.88 9.20 -8.52
N ALA A 594 8.54 9.49 -7.26
CA ALA A 594 7.16 9.77 -6.86
C ALA A 594 6.63 11.05 -7.50
N VAL A 595 7.45 12.11 -7.53
CA VAL A 595 7.09 13.39 -8.15
C VAL A 595 7.06 13.26 -9.66
N ASP A 596 7.99 12.53 -10.27
CA ASP A 596 8.00 12.26 -11.72
C ASP A 596 6.72 11.52 -12.15
N ALA A 597 6.34 10.47 -11.41
CA ALA A 597 5.12 9.74 -11.69
C ALA A 597 3.88 10.65 -11.59
N LEU A 598 3.81 11.48 -10.54
CA LEU A 598 2.72 12.45 -10.37
C LEU A 598 2.68 13.50 -11.48
N ALA A 599 3.83 14.01 -11.90
CA ALA A 599 3.93 15.02 -12.96
C ALA A 599 3.50 14.49 -14.34
N ALA A 600 3.64 13.17 -14.55
CA ALA A 600 3.27 12.49 -15.78
C ALA A 600 1.78 12.12 -15.88
N GLU A 601 1.01 12.20 -14.78
CA GLU A 601 -0.41 11.82 -14.76
C GLU A 601 -1.29 12.68 -15.66
N ASN A 602 -0.91 13.94 -15.87
CA ASN A 602 -1.70 14.87 -16.68
C ASN A 602 -0.78 15.87 -17.41
N PRO A 603 -1.04 16.20 -18.69
CA PRO A 603 -0.20 17.13 -19.45
C PRO A 603 -0.35 18.59 -19.02
N HIS A 604 -1.50 19.00 -18.47
CA HIS A 604 -1.77 20.40 -18.07
C HIS A 604 -0.85 20.87 -16.93
N ASP A 605 -0.65 22.18 -16.83
CA ASP A 605 0.04 22.81 -15.71
C ASP A 605 -0.69 22.54 -14.39
N TYR A 606 0.05 22.41 -13.29
CA TYR A 606 -0.55 22.01 -12.02
C TYR A 606 -0.92 23.22 -11.16
N LEU A 607 -2.13 23.20 -10.62
CA LEU A 607 -2.57 24.11 -9.56
C LEU A 607 -2.60 23.38 -8.23
N THR A 608 -1.98 23.94 -7.20
CA THR A 608 -2.03 23.42 -5.84
C THR A 608 -2.12 24.54 -4.82
N TYR A 609 -2.36 24.19 -3.56
CA TYR A 609 -2.48 25.11 -2.43
C TYR A 609 -1.58 24.68 -1.27
N CYS A 610 -0.50 23.99 -1.61
CA CYS A 610 0.63 23.67 -0.75
C CYS A 610 1.93 24.11 -1.44
N ALA A 611 2.65 25.03 -0.80
CA ALA A 611 3.93 25.54 -1.30
C ALA A 611 4.93 24.41 -1.63
N MET A 612 4.96 23.36 -0.81
CA MET A 612 5.90 22.25 -1.04
C MET A 612 5.51 21.32 -2.18
N CYS A 613 4.21 21.12 -2.44
CA CYS A 613 3.78 20.39 -3.63
C CYS A 613 4.24 21.15 -4.89
N ARG A 614 3.96 22.46 -4.96
CA ARG A 614 4.41 23.33 -6.05
C ARG A 614 5.92 23.22 -6.27
N ASP A 615 6.71 23.43 -5.23
CA ASP A 615 8.16 23.51 -5.36
C ASP A 615 8.79 22.18 -5.76
N PHE A 616 8.22 21.05 -5.34
CA PHE A 616 8.66 19.72 -5.76
C PHE A 616 8.34 19.45 -7.24
N PHE A 617 7.15 19.85 -7.72
CA PHE A 617 6.82 19.76 -9.15
C PHE A 617 7.76 20.60 -10.01
N LEU A 618 8.01 21.86 -9.61
CA LEU A 618 8.95 22.75 -10.31
C LEU A 618 10.37 22.18 -10.34
N LYS A 619 10.83 21.57 -9.23
CA LYS A 619 12.14 20.91 -9.16
C LYS A 619 12.29 19.80 -10.20
N ARG A 620 11.20 19.13 -10.57
CA ARG A 620 11.16 18.04 -11.56
C ARG A 620 10.71 18.51 -12.95
N GLY A 621 10.67 19.82 -13.19
CA GLY A 621 10.37 20.41 -14.49
C GLY A 621 8.87 20.50 -14.83
N LYS A 622 7.97 20.10 -13.93
CA LYS A 622 6.53 20.28 -14.12
C LYS A 622 6.15 21.71 -13.75
N ASN A 623 5.59 22.45 -14.69
CA ASN A 623 5.09 23.79 -14.42
C ASN A 623 3.94 23.69 -13.39
N ALA A 624 4.10 24.39 -12.27
CA ALA A 624 3.18 24.30 -11.14
C ALA A 624 3.05 25.63 -10.41
N TYR A 625 1.83 25.91 -9.96
CA TYR A 625 1.41 27.16 -9.36
C TYR A 625 0.78 26.91 -8.01
N HIS A 626 1.09 27.78 -7.05
CA HIS A 626 0.30 27.90 -5.86
C HIS A 626 -0.91 28.78 -6.18
N ILE A 627 -2.09 28.49 -5.62
CA ILE A 627 -3.30 29.29 -5.89
C ILE A 627 -3.12 30.78 -5.57
N LEU A 628 -2.32 31.10 -4.55
CA LEU A 628 -1.98 32.49 -4.21
C LEU A 628 -1.14 33.19 -5.29
N ASP A 629 -0.36 32.45 -6.06
CA ASP A 629 0.44 33.01 -7.15
C ASP A 629 -0.48 33.61 -8.22
N LEU A 630 -1.57 32.91 -8.54
CA LEU A 630 -2.55 33.33 -9.54
C LEU A 630 -3.58 34.30 -8.97
N PHE A 631 -3.94 34.14 -7.69
CA PHE A 631 -4.88 35.03 -7.02
C PHE A 631 -4.35 36.48 -6.94
N PHE A 632 -3.06 36.67 -6.65
CA PHE A 632 -2.46 38.00 -6.53
C PHE A 632 -1.75 38.51 -7.79
N ASP A 633 -1.58 37.64 -8.79
CA ASP A 633 -0.95 37.97 -10.07
C ASP A 633 -1.64 37.21 -11.22
N PRO A 634 -2.90 37.55 -11.56
CA PRO A 634 -3.68 36.83 -12.59
C PRO A 634 -3.05 36.87 -13.99
N GLU A 635 -2.16 37.83 -14.28
CA GLU A 635 -1.42 37.90 -15.55
C GLU A 635 -0.55 36.65 -15.77
N ARG A 636 -0.20 35.93 -14.70
CA ARG A 636 0.53 34.65 -14.79
C ARG A 636 -0.22 33.56 -15.52
N ILE A 637 -1.55 33.59 -15.47
CA ILE A 637 -2.43 32.69 -16.24
C ILE A 637 -2.13 32.87 -17.74
N ILE A 638 -2.00 34.11 -18.20
CA ILE A 638 -1.76 34.40 -19.63
C ILE A 638 -0.30 34.13 -19.99
N SER A 639 0.65 34.49 -19.11
CA SER A 639 2.09 34.39 -19.42
C SER A 639 2.61 32.95 -19.50
N GLY A 640 1.92 31.99 -18.88
CA GLY A 640 2.39 30.60 -18.76
C GLY A 640 3.67 30.42 -17.95
N LYS A 641 4.13 31.43 -17.20
CA LYS A 641 5.38 31.38 -16.43
C LYS A 641 5.12 31.25 -14.92
N ALA A 642 5.37 30.07 -14.36
CA ALA A 642 5.41 29.91 -12.91
C ALA A 642 6.54 30.73 -12.29
N MET A 643 6.33 31.17 -11.04
CA MET A 643 7.43 31.72 -10.26
C MET A 643 8.48 30.63 -10.03
N PRO A 644 9.77 30.98 -9.98
CA PRO A 644 10.82 30.02 -9.64
C PRO A 644 10.63 29.53 -8.20
N ARG A 645 11.13 28.32 -7.91
CA ARG A 645 11.25 27.84 -6.53
C ARG A 645 12.52 28.44 -5.89
N PRO A 646 12.54 28.74 -4.59
CA PRO A 646 13.79 29.01 -3.90
C PRO A 646 14.58 27.71 -3.66
N ASP A 647 15.90 27.82 -3.69
CA ASP A 647 16.81 26.82 -3.14
C ASP A 647 16.74 26.80 -1.60
N TYR A 648 17.39 25.82 -0.95
CA TYR A 648 17.29 25.67 0.50
C TYR A 648 17.88 26.85 1.30
N SER A 649 18.89 27.55 0.76
CA SER A 649 19.48 28.73 1.43
C SER A 649 18.56 29.94 1.31
N MET A 650 18.02 30.17 0.11
CA MET A 650 17.02 31.20 -0.15
C MET A 650 15.77 31.04 0.72
N ARG A 651 15.41 29.82 1.11
CA ARG A 651 14.29 29.58 2.05
C ARG A 651 14.54 30.16 3.43
N HIS A 652 15.74 30.00 3.98
CA HIS A 652 16.14 30.63 5.24
C HIS A 652 16.10 32.16 5.09
N GLU A 653 16.75 32.68 4.05
CA GLU A 653 16.81 34.10 3.76
C GLU A 653 15.41 34.72 3.60
N ASN A 654 14.52 34.08 2.83
CA ASN A 654 13.15 34.55 2.59
C ASN A 654 12.37 34.69 3.89
N ARG A 655 12.48 33.71 4.79
CA ARG A 655 11.83 33.75 6.11
C ARG A 655 12.36 34.91 6.95
N SER A 656 13.67 35.05 7.07
CA SER A 656 14.28 36.14 7.84
C SER A 656 13.99 37.52 7.25
N ARG A 657 14.05 37.66 5.93
CA ARG A 657 13.71 38.91 5.23
C ARG A 657 12.24 39.27 5.41
N LEU A 658 11.34 38.28 5.33
CA LEU A 658 9.91 38.51 5.57
C LEU A 658 9.67 39.04 6.99
N LYS A 659 10.28 38.42 8.01
CA LYS A 659 10.20 38.92 9.39
C LYS A 659 10.68 40.37 9.49
N LYS A 660 11.90 40.66 9.00
CA LYS A 660 12.49 42.01 9.01
C LYS A 660 11.57 43.04 8.35
N HIS A 661 11.02 42.70 7.18
CA HIS A 661 10.12 43.57 6.42
C HIS A 661 8.80 43.83 7.16
N LEU A 662 8.14 42.79 7.67
CA LEU A 662 6.85 42.93 8.35
C LEU A 662 6.97 43.67 9.68
N LEU A 663 8.01 43.40 10.47
CA LEU A 663 8.27 44.13 11.72
C LEU A 663 8.47 45.63 11.48
N LYS A 664 9.27 45.97 10.46
CA LYS A 664 9.48 47.37 10.08
C LYS A 664 8.19 48.03 9.58
N LYS A 665 7.42 47.33 8.74
CA LYS A 665 6.23 47.87 8.08
C LYS A 665 5.05 48.09 9.03
N TYR A 666 4.80 47.16 9.94
CA TYR A 666 3.58 47.14 10.76
C TYR A 666 3.81 47.47 12.25
N TRP A 667 5.06 47.47 12.73
CA TRP A 667 5.39 47.76 14.13
C TRP A 667 6.56 48.75 14.30
N SER A 668 7.11 49.30 13.21
CA SER A 668 8.28 50.18 13.23
C SER A 668 9.49 49.60 13.99
N GLU A 669 9.60 48.27 14.06
CA GLU A 669 10.67 47.56 14.76
C GLU A 669 11.79 47.17 13.79
N GLU A 670 13.05 47.49 14.15
CA GLU A 670 14.23 47.01 13.43
C GLU A 670 14.85 45.82 14.17
N MET A 671 15.29 44.80 13.43
CA MET A 671 16.00 43.67 14.01
C MET A 671 17.49 44.01 14.19
N ASN A 672 18.06 43.59 15.33
CA ASN A 672 19.49 43.71 15.61
C ASN A 672 20.37 43.00 14.58
N ALA A 673 21.66 43.38 14.55
CA ALA A 673 22.64 42.97 13.57
C ALA A 673 22.70 41.44 13.39
N SER A 674 22.72 41.03 12.12
CA SER A 674 23.04 39.69 11.63
C SER A 674 24.25 39.07 12.34
N ALA A 675 24.25 37.75 12.50
CA ALA A 675 25.35 37.05 13.15
C ALA A 675 26.70 37.38 12.47
N PRO A 676 27.83 37.40 13.20
CA PRO A 676 29.11 37.84 12.63
C PRO A 676 29.51 37.11 11.34
N TYR A 677 29.19 35.82 11.23
CA TYR A 677 29.46 35.00 10.06
C TYR A 677 28.65 35.42 8.82
N GLU A 678 27.45 36.00 8.97
CA GLU A 678 26.61 36.43 7.83
C GLU A 678 27.26 37.57 7.02
N LYS A 679 28.22 38.29 7.62
CA LYS A 679 29.00 39.35 6.94
C LYS A 679 30.03 38.78 5.96
N ILE A 680 30.31 37.48 6.03
CA ILE A 680 31.27 36.84 5.13
C ILE A 680 30.66 36.73 3.74
N LYS A 681 31.24 37.45 2.79
CA LYS A 681 30.81 37.47 1.40
C LYS A 681 31.34 36.25 0.64
N LEU A 682 30.42 35.49 0.03
CA LEU A 682 30.74 34.28 -0.73
C LEU A 682 30.42 34.49 -2.22
N PHE A 683 31.37 34.13 -3.08
CA PHE A 683 31.19 34.05 -4.53
C PHE A 683 31.00 32.59 -4.92
N ILE A 684 29.77 32.22 -5.25
CA ILE A 684 29.35 30.84 -5.55
C ILE A 684 28.76 30.82 -6.97
N SER A 685 29.35 30.02 -7.87
CA SER A 685 28.81 29.84 -9.23
C SER A 685 27.53 29.00 -9.21
N GLU A 686 26.78 29.01 -10.31
CA GLU A 686 25.52 28.27 -10.42
C GLU A 686 25.73 26.75 -10.32
N GLU A 687 26.86 26.25 -10.87
CA GLU A 687 27.23 24.84 -10.78
C GLU A 687 27.47 24.44 -9.31
N VAL A 688 28.15 25.28 -8.55
CA VAL A 688 28.41 25.02 -7.13
C VAL A 688 27.12 25.14 -6.32
N ARG A 689 26.24 26.11 -6.62
CA ARG A 689 24.91 26.21 -5.98
C ARG A 689 24.10 24.92 -6.19
N SER A 690 24.14 24.34 -7.39
CA SER A 690 23.48 23.07 -7.68
C SER A 690 24.02 21.93 -6.81
N VAL A 691 25.35 21.85 -6.63
CA VAL A 691 25.99 20.86 -5.75
C VAL A 691 25.59 21.05 -4.28
N LEU A 692 25.54 22.29 -3.80
CA LEU A 692 25.12 22.62 -2.43
C LEU A 692 23.65 22.21 -2.18
N GLU A 693 22.77 22.57 -3.12
CA GLU A 693 21.35 22.18 -3.10
C GLU A 693 21.20 20.66 -3.12
N GLU A 694 21.99 19.96 -3.94
CA GLU A 694 21.97 18.50 -4.00
C GLU A 694 22.40 17.88 -2.68
N ARG A 695 23.41 18.44 -2.02
CA ARG A 695 23.98 17.95 -0.76
C ARG A 695 23.27 18.49 0.49
N MET A 696 22.24 19.32 0.32
CA MET A 696 21.53 20.00 1.41
C MET A 696 22.47 20.80 2.32
N ILE A 697 23.43 21.50 1.71
CA ILE A 697 24.38 22.38 2.40
C ILE A 697 23.92 23.82 2.20
N LEU A 698 23.74 24.56 3.28
CA LEU A 698 23.30 25.95 3.23
C LEU A 698 24.48 26.90 3.02
N VAL A 699 24.23 28.06 2.42
CA VAL A 699 25.21 29.16 2.36
C VAL A 699 25.63 29.59 3.77
N GLU A 700 24.70 29.57 4.72
CA GLU A 700 24.96 29.83 6.14
C GLU A 700 25.91 28.80 6.77
N ASP A 701 25.80 27.51 6.38
CA ASP A 701 26.75 26.48 6.84
C ASP A 701 28.17 26.84 6.37
N LEU A 702 28.30 27.33 5.13
CA LEU A 702 29.59 27.74 4.58
C LEU A 702 30.19 28.93 5.31
N GLN A 703 29.36 29.92 5.61
CA GLN A 703 29.76 31.12 6.35
C GLN A 703 30.23 30.77 7.76
N GLN A 704 29.52 29.87 8.46
CA GLN A 704 29.91 29.45 9.82
C GLN A 704 31.27 28.72 9.82
N VAL A 705 31.51 27.84 8.85
CA VAL A 705 32.81 27.15 8.72
C VAL A 705 33.95 28.13 8.45
N LEU A 706 33.75 29.08 7.53
CA LEU A 706 34.76 30.10 7.24
C LEU A 706 34.98 31.05 8.41
N TYR A 707 33.93 31.38 9.14
CA TYR A 707 34.03 32.18 10.36
C TYR A 707 34.90 31.49 11.41
N GLN A 708 34.66 30.20 11.69
CA GLN A 708 35.50 29.43 12.61
C GLN A 708 36.95 29.31 12.09
N THR A 709 37.13 29.12 10.78
CA THR A 709 38.46 29.09 10.15
C THR A 709 39.22 30.41 10.35
N LEU A 710 38.52 31.55 10.34
CA LEU A 710 39.13 32.85 10.59
C LEU A 710 39.50 33.05 12.06
N GLU A 711 38.78 32.42 12.99
CA GLU A 711 39.10 32.45 14.41
C GLU A 711 40.26 31.52 14.77
N THR A 712 40.33 30.31 14.18
CA THR A 712 41.34 29.29 14.51
C THR A 712 42.58 29.37 13.64
N GLY A 713 42.45 29.84 12.39
CA GLY A 713 43.50 29.79 11.37
C GLY A 713 43.71 28.41 10.74
N ASN A 714 42.98 27.38 11.15
CA ASN A 714 43.17 26.00 10.67
C ASN A 714 42.69 25.86 9.23
N ARG A 715 43.61 25.58 8.30
CA ARG A 715 43.31 25.27 6.90
C ARG A 715 44.36 24.36 6.30
N MET A 716 43.96 23.56 5.33
CA MET A 716 44.84 22.77 4.47
C MET A 716 44.95 23.40 3.09
N VAL A 717 46.03 23.08 2.38
CA VAL A 717 46.23 23.49 0.98
C VAL A 717 46.17 22.25 0.11
N ASN A 718 45.30 22.24 -0.90
CA ASN A 718 45.32 21.22 -1.92
C ASN A 718 46.51 21.46 -2.85
N ALA A 719 47.52 20.59 -2.81
CA ALA A 719 48.76 20.74 -3.56
C ALA A 719 48.57 20.71 -5.10
N GLN A 720 47.47 20.13 -5.59
CA GLN A 720 47.20 20.04 -7.03
C GLN A 720 46.50 21.29 -7.58
N THR A 721 45.55 21.85 -6.82
CA THR A 721 44.73 22.99 -7.27
C THR A 721 45.20 24.32 -6.69
N GLY A 722 45.98 24.30 -5.61
CA GLY A 722 46.35 25.48 -4.82
C GLY A 722 45.20 26.04 -3.97
N HIS A 723 44.04 25.40 -3.94
CA HIS A 723 42.89 25.86 -3.17
C HIS A 723 43.05 25.56 -1.67
N TYR A 724 42.39 26.34 -0.83
CA TYR A 724 42.30 26.05 0.60
C TYR A 724 41.14 25.09 0.87
N LEU A 725 41.38 24.15 1.77
CA LEU A 725 40.38 23.23 2.30
C LEU A 725 40.27 23.44 3.80
N THR A 726 39.06 23.66 4.30
CA THR A 726 38.81 23.80 5.75
C THR A 726 37.56 23.03 6.14
N HIS A 727 37.40 22.78 7.44
CA HIS A 727 36.20 22.19 8.00
C HIS A 727 35.79 22.82 9.32
N ALA A 728 34.51 22.65 9.64
CA ALA A 728 33.95 22.97 10.94
C ALA A 728 32.76 22.08 11.23
N THR A 729 32.44 21.96 12.52
CA THR A 729 31.29 21.19 13.00
C THR A 729 30.35 22.12 13.76
N PRO A 730 29.60 23.00 13.07
CA PRO A 730 28.68 23.97 13.71
C PRO A 730 27.49 23.32 14.45
N GLY A 731 27.35 21.99 14.38
CA GLY A 731 26.31 21.22 15.06
C GLY A 731 26.65 19.72 15.11
N HIS A 732 25.83 18.88 14.47
CA HIS A 732 26.06 17.42 14.38
C HIS A 732 26.63 16.96 13.03
N VAL A 733 26.95 17.92 12.16
CA VAL A 733 27.45 17.68 10.80
C VAL A 733 28.73 18.48 10.64
N THR A 734 29.76 17.79 10.17
CA THR A 734 31.04 18.36 9.79
C THR A 734 30.95 18.76 8.33
N TYR A 735 31.16 20.05 8.06
CA TYR A 735 31.15 20.60 6.72
C TYR A 735 32.55 20.92 6.27
N TRP A 736 32.85 20.60 5.02
CA TRP A 736 34.10 20.85 4.35
C TRP A 736 33.91 21.80 3.20
N ILE A 737 34.86 22.71 3.04
CA ILE A 737 34.79 23.76 2.03
C ILE A 737 36.12 23.88 1.32
N GLU A 738 36.07 23.83 0.00
CA GLU A 738 37.19 24.19 -0.86
C GLU A 738 36.98 25.62 -1.39
N TYR A 739 37.94 26.51 -1.10
CA TYR A 739 37.78 27.94 -1.34
C TYR A 739 39.12 28.67 -1.63
N LEU A 740 39.01 29.88 -2.18
CA LEU A 740 40.10 30.86 -2.25
C LEU A 740 39.62 32.25 -1.80
N PRO A 741 40.46 33.04 -1.12
CA PRO A 741 40.19 34.45 -0.88
C PRO A 741 40.10 35.19 -2.22
N LYS A 742 39.09 36.05 -2.37
CA LYS A 742 38.86 36.86 -3.58
C LYS A 742 38.29 38.21 -3.19
N ASN A 743 39.03 39.28 -3.45
CA ASN A 743 38.66 40.65 -3.10
C ASN A 743 38.27 40.78 -1.60
N ASP A 744 37.03 41.21 -1.33
CA ASP A 744 36.41 41.39 -0.01
C ASP A 744 35.67 40.13 0.49
N GLY A 745 35.90 38.95 -0.10
CA GLY A 745 35.21 37.72 0.25
C GLY A 745 35.96 36.45 -0.16
N TYR A 746 35.21 35.36 -0.35
CA TYR A 746 35.74 34.04 -0.66
C TYR A 746 35.04 33.42 -1.87
N GLN A 747 35.81 32.96 -2.84
CA GLN A 747 35.30 32.14 -3.95
C GLN A 747 35.21 30.68 -3.51
N ILE A 748 34.03 30.09 -3.63
CA ILE A 748 33.77 28.70 -3.27
C ILE A 748 33.84 27.82 -4.53
N PHE A 749 34.58 26.71 -4.44
CA PHE A 749 34.72 25.74 -5.52
C PHE A 749 33.88 24.48 -5.29
N THR A 750 33.77 24.02 -4.05
CA THR A 750 32.85 22.94 -3.68
C THR A 750 32.67 22.89 -2.16
N ALA A 751 31.65 22.15 -1.72
CA ALA A 751 31.50 21.76 -0.32
C ALA A 751 30.92 20.35 -0.20
N TYR A 752 31.29 19.66 0.87
CA TYR A 752 30.71 18.37 1.22
C TYR A 752 30.52 18.27 2.73
N SER A 753 29.76 17.28 3.18
CA SER A 753 29.51 17.09 4.60
C SER A 753 29.53 15.62 4.98
N HIS A 754 29.91 15.36 6.22
CA HIS A 754 29.82 14.04 6.84
C HIS A 754 29.53 14.18 8.33
N ARG A 755 29.35 13.06 9.03
CA ARG A 755 28.94 13.03 10.45
C ARG A 755 30.02 12.46 11.36
N MET A 756 31.28 12.58 10.94
CA MET A 756 32.42 12.16 11.75
C MET A 756 32.95 13.41 12.44
N PHE A 757 33.07 13.36 13.76
CA PHE A 757 33.77 14.38 14.52
C PHE A 757 35.26 14.23 14.22
N ILE A 758 35.89 15.32 13.80
CA ILE A 758 37.33 15.38 13.56
C ILE A 758 37.95 15.91 14.82
N GLU A 759 38.58 15.03 15.59
CA GLU A 759 39.49 15.43 16.66
C GLU A 759 40.88 15.55 16.06
N GLU A 760 41.47 16.75 16.10
CA GLU A 760 42.88 16.92 15.78
C GLU A 760 43.69 16.22 16.88
N ALA A 761 44.47 15.21 16.50
CA ALA A 761 45.40 14.57 17.44
C ALA A 761 46.46 15.60 17.84
N ASN A 762 46.38 16.09 19.08
CA ASN A 762 47.39 16.97 19.67
C ASN A 762 48.79 16.38 19.65
#